data_AF-A0A1M7NZW5-F1
#
_entry.id   AF-A0A1M7NZW5-F1
#
_cell.length_a   1.000
_cell.length_b   1.000
_cell.length_c   1.000
_cell.angle_alpha   90.00
_cell.angle_beta   90.00
_cell.angle_gamma   90.00
#
_symmetry.space_group_name_H-M   'P 1'
#
loop_
_entity.id
_entity.type
_entity.pdbx_description
1 polymer ?
#
loop_
_entity_poly.entity_id
_entity_poly.type
_entity_poly.pdbx_seq_one_letter_code
_entity_poly.pdbx_strand_id
1 'polypeptide(L)'
;MNPRELLVLIKGEIKTEEVESLSFDDASRKCKVVFRNGSAYEYSAGNVVCLNNPCQHDFKKQKISVNGIELYNIENIYEFCDAKSNKKYWHIVFKDKAKTYKYDELKVLNETKDSFQSAVLNYLKDVAANNPLLVQDFCENDNKKTDASLLQKQYDKIKGIYEGEDTALALYLKSDVQKDLQSTETRSLVFPFGCNLSQINAAQNAFKYTISLIQGPPGTGKTQTILNILANLLIQGKTALVVSNNNSAIKNVQEKLSQYKLDFLSAMLGKDENKTAFIESQKPRKLELPIEKNRPSLASWQKNILKKVSDAKRLFSEQNELARVKTEFESARVNYEHFKDYLDELKILDYSVKNRNNLNQFDIESVRSQLESNLKNNPSRNKFSFFTRVWLRFVKGLSNWKFLKGDVAAIIASLENFCFIIRLAEYGNRIKSLENSVKANEHAASDLQSFSKSILYENVFRKFNLRKEQTIYTKDDLYRKWSEFLKDYPIVFSTTFASKSALSPNAVFDYVIMDESSQVDIATGALAISCAKNAVIVGDSKQLEKVMTREEKEKYQEIFEKHKVPQMYNCADVSFLDSIGRFIPEAAKTLLKEHYRCHPKIIEFCNQKFYDNQLVVLSNNTEQNPLVIHWTAPTSRENNVNQKQIDAIAQEVMPTLKTTDVGIISPYNKQCSELRKVVPNIDISTIHKFQGREKDSIIFSTVDNVLTEFSGDPQIINVAVSRAKNKFILVASKQEQPKGSILDDLIGYIQYNAGESVESKVYSIFDVLFSQKCCTNFRNMESISKYPSENIAYRMIRDVLKSCPSLDVFFEYPMNHLIRDFSKIADNQALLSYAKHPSTHIDFLITNRISKTPILAIEIDGANFHKQESVQAERDRMKDCILERYGIDYVRFSTKGSNEREQLESKLKAYMVN
;
A
#
# COMPACT_ATOMS: atom_id res chain seq x y z
N MET A 1 -22.69 61.58 9.62
CA MET A 1 -23.75 60.57 9.82
C MET A 1 -23.16 59.24 10.31
N ASN A 2 -23.86 58.51 11.21
CA ASN A 2 -23.42 57.23 11.78
C ASN A 2 -23.89 56.05 10.90
N PRO A 3 -22.98 55.28 10.26
CA PRO A 3 -23.34 54.15 9.41
C PRO A 3 -24.05 52.99 10.12
N ARG A 4 -24.06 52.99 11.46
CA ARG A 4 -24.82 52.02 12.28
C ARG A 4 -26.30 52.34 12.43
N GLU A 5 -26.70 53.58 12.11
CA GLU A 5 -28.07 54.07 12.30
C GLU A 5 -28.71 54.51 10.97
N LEU A 6 -27.88 54.93 10.02
CA LEU A 6 -28.30 55.55 8.77
C LEU A 6 -27.42 55.11 7.59
N LEU A 7 -28.04 54.78 6.45
CA LEU A 7 -27.38 54.58 5.16
C LEU A 7 -27.91 55.61 4.13
N VAL A 8 -26.99 56.38 3.55
CA VAL A 8 -27.27 57.36 2.49
C VAL A 8 -26.79 56.84 1.14
N LEU A 9 -27.70 56.81 0.17
CA LEU A 9 -27.43 56.52 -1.24
C LEU A 9 -27.67 57.78 -2.08
N ILE A 10 -26.72 58.12 -2.96
CA ILE A 10 -26.86 59.23 -3.92
C ILE A 10 -26.71 58.66 -5.32
N LYS A 11 -27.73 58.83 -6.18
CA LYS A 11 -27.84 58.21 -7.50
C LYS A 11 -27.60 56.68 -7.49
N GLY A 12 -27.96 56.03 -6.39
CA GLY A 12 -27.79 54.58 -6.19
C GLY A 12 -26.41 54.14 -5.69
N GLU A 13 -25.47 55.06 -5.46
CA GLU A 13 -24.16 54.78 -4.87
C GLU A 13 -24.14 55.04 -3.36
N ILE A 14 -23.43 54.21 -2.61
CA ILE A 14 -23.29 54.34 -1.15
C ILE A 14 -22.36 55.51 -0.84
N LYS A 15 -22.88 56.56 -0.17
CA LYS A 15 -22.15 57.81 0.14
C LYS A 15 -22.17 58.19 1.62
N THR A 16 -22.62 57.28 2.48
CA THR A 16 -22.91 57.54 3.91
C THR A 16 -21.74 58.14 4.69
N GLU A 17 -20.51 57.66 4.45
CA GLU A 17 -19.32 58.15 5.17
C GLU A 17 -18.84 59.51 4.64
N GLU A 18 -19.11 59.81 3.36
CA GLU A 18 -18.73 61.06 2.70
C GLU A 18 -19.69 62.21 3.07
N VAL A 19 -20.91 61.90 3.51
CA VAL A 19 -21.96 62.87 3.82
C VAL A 19 -21.89 63.32 5.28
N GLU A 20 -21.87 64.64 5.46
CA GLU A 20 -21.93 65.31 6.76
C GLU A 20 -23.38 65.54 7.17
N SER A 21 -24.17 66.19 6.30
CA SER A 21 -25.57 66.53 6.56
C SER A 21 -26.42 66.52 5.28
N LEU A 22 -27.73 66.37 5.45
CA LEU A 22 -28.73 66.35 4.38
C LEU A 22 -29.89 67.27 4.79
N SER A 23 -30.44 68.02 3.84
CA SER A 23 -31.67 68.78 4.04
C SER A 23 -32.58 68.63 2.83
N PHE A 24 -33.82 68.20 3.07
CA PHE A 24 -34.85 68.04 2.04
C PHE A 24 -35.71 69.29 2.00
N ASP A 25 -35.92 69.82 0.80
CA ASP A 25 -36.87 70.89 0.53
C ASP A 25 -38.05 70.31 -0.26
N ASP A 26 -39.17 70.17 0.44
CA ASP A 26 -40.41 69.60 -0.11
C ASP A 26 -41.04 70.49 -1.20
N ALA A 27 -40.80 71.80 -1.18
CA ALA A 27 -41.35 72.72 -2.16
C ALA A 27 -40.64 72.61 -3.52
N SER A 28 -39.31 72.47 -3.51
CA SER A 28 -38.50 72.35 -4.74
C SER A 28 -38.23 70.90 -5.17
N ARG A 29 -38.63 69.91 -4.37
CA ARG A 29 -38.30 68.47 -4.55
C ARG A 29 -36.80 68.24 -4.71
N LYS A 30 -35.98 69.00 -4.00
CA LYS A 30 -34.52 68.86 -3.99
C LYS A 30 -34.00 68.50 -2.61
N CYS A 31 -32.87 67.80 -2.59
CA CYS A 31 -32.11 67.49 -1.40
C CYS A 31 -30.73 68.14 -1.52
N LYS A 32 -30.40 69.03 -0.57
CA LYS A 32 -29.06 69.57 -0.44
C LYS A 32 -28.21 68.62 0.40
N VAL A 33 -27.13 68.14 -0.19
CA VAL A 33 -26.16 67.22 0.43
C VAL A 33 -24.88 68.00 0.72
N VAL A 34 -24.45 67.99 1.98
CA VAL A 34 -23.16 68.54 2.40
C VAL A 34 -22.21 67.38 2.66
N PHE A 35 -21.08 67.37 1.97
CA PHE A 35 -20.04 66.38 2.11
C PHE A 35 -18.99 66.84 3.12
N ARG A 36 -18.34 65.89 3.81
CA ARG A 36 -17.33 66.17 4.84
C ARG A 36 -16.09 66.90 4.33
N ASN A 37 -15.87 66.94 3.02
CA ASN A 37 -14.82 67.74 2.39
C ASN A 37 -15.22 69.23 2.21
N GLY A 38 -16.37 69.65 2.75
CA GLY A 38 -16.91 71.01 2.68
C GLY A 38 -17.70 71.32 1.41
N SER A 39 -17.76 70.40 0.44
CA SER A 39 -18.54 70.60 -0.79
C SER A 39 -20.03 70.37 -0.55
N ALA A 40 -20.89 71.19 -1.17
CA ALA A 40 -22.34 71.06 -1.06
C ALA A 40 -22.98 71.06 -2.44
N TYR A 41 -23.86 70.09 -2.71
CA TYR A 41 -24.53 69.92 -3.99
C TYR A 41 -26.03 69.70 -3.80
N GLU A 42 -26.83 70.22 -4.72
CA GLU A 42 -28.25 69.92 -4.79
C GLU A 42 -28.51 68.75 -5.72
N TYR A 43 -29.25 67.77 -5.22
CA TYR A 43 -29.75 66.63 -6.00
C TYR A 43 -31.27 66.67 -6.03
N SER A 44 -31.89 66.10 -7.07
CA SER A 44 -33.33 65.80 -7.01
C SER A 44 -33.60 64.88 -5.82
N ALA A 45 -34.68 65.11 -5.07
CA ALA A 45 -35.05 64.30 -3.92
C ALA A 45 -35.19 62.81 -4.26
N GLY A 46 -35.58 62.46 -5.49
CA GLY A 46 -35.64 61.07 -5.96
C GLY A 46 -34.27 60.39 -6.14
N ASN A 47 -33.18 61.17 -6.23
CA ASN A 47 -31.81 60.66 -6.37
C ASN A 47 -31.11 60.46 -5.02
N VAL A 48 -31.72 60.84 -3.90
CA VAL A 48 -31.14 60.67 -2.56
C VAL A 48 -32.05 59.77 -1.74
N VAL A 49 -31.54 58.61 -1.34
CA VAL A 49 -32.28 57.65 -0.50
C VAL A 49 -31.58 57.55 0.84
N CYS A 50 -32.34 57.76 1.92
CA CYS A 50 -31.89 57.57 3.29
C CYS A 50 -32.62 56.37 3.89
N LEU A 51 -31.88 55.35 4.28
CA LEU A 51 -32.39 54.18 4.98
C LEU A 51 -32.01 54.31 6.45
N ASN A 52 -33.00 54.23 7.34
CA ASN A 52 -32.84 54.46 8.77
C ASN A 52 -33.29 53.20 9.53
N ASN A 53 -32.94 53.09 10.81
CA ASN A 53 -33.37 52.00 11.71
C ASN A 53 -33.03 50.59 11.18
N PRO A 54 -31.73 50.28 10.98
CA PRO A 54 -31.34 48.95 10.51
C PRO A 54 -31.69 47.86 11.53
N CYS A 55 -31.97 46.67 11.02
CA CYS A 55 -32.12 45.48 11.86
C CYS A 55 -30.74 44.86 12.13
N GLN A 56 -30.43 44.52 13.38
CA GLN A 56 -29.24 43.76 13.70
C GLN A 56 -29.43 42.30 13.27
N HIS A 57 -28.53 41.79 12.44
CA HIS A 57 -28.63 40.44 11.87
C HIS A 57 -27.75 39.45 12.64
N ASP A 58 -28.31 38.30 13.03
CA ASP A 58 -27.55 37.21 13.66
C ASP A 58 -26.87 36.36 12.58
N PHE A 59 -25.54 36.42 12.54
CA PHE A 59 -24.70 35.73 11.57
C PHE A 59 -23.89 34.57 12.18
N LYS A 60 -24.11 34.21 13.45
CA LYS A 60 -23.28 33.20 14.15
C LYS A 60 -23.25 31.84 13.45
N LYS A 61 -24.37 31.46 12.83
CA LYS A 61 -24.53 30.20 12.07
C LYS A 61 -24.46 30.42 10.56
N GLN A 62 -23.77 31.47 10.11
CA GLN A 62 -23.68 31.80 8.70
C GLN A 62 -22.23 31.93 8.24
N LYS A 63 -21.96 31.43 7.03
CA LYS A 63 -20.75 31.70 6.28
C LYS A 63 -21.05 32.79 5.27
N ILE A 64 -20.36 33.92 5.40
CA ILE A 64 -20.55 35.09 4.54
C ILE A 64 -19.29 35.28 3.71
N SER A 65 -19.46 35.43 2.39
CA SER A 65 -18.34 35.61 1.47
C SER A 65 -18.65 36.64 0.40
N VAL A 66 -17.60 37.29 -0.12
CA VAL A 66 -17.66 38.24 -1.24
C VAL A 66 -16.64 37.80 -2.28
N ASN A 67 -17.07 37.64 -3.54
CA ASN A 67 -16.21 37.17 -4.64
C ASN A 67 -15.42 35.89 -4.29
N GLY A 68 -16.03 34.98 -3.53
CA GLY A 68 -15.41 33.72 -3.10
C GLY A 68 -14.46 33.82 -1.90
N ILE A 69 -14.27 35.00 -1.32
CA ILE A 69 -13.45 35.20 -0.11
C ILE A 69 -14.37 35.27 1.10
N GLU A 70 -14.22 34.35 2.07
CA GLU A 70 -14.95 34.40 3.34
C GLU A 70 -14.56 35.64 4.14
N LEU A 71 -15.57 36.31 4.70
CA LEU A 71 -15.41 37.44 5.60
C LEU A 71 -15.19 36.92 7.03
N TYR A 72 -14.11 37.37 7.68
CA TYR A 72 -13.74 36.98 9.05
C TYR A 72 -13.77 38.16 10.02
N ASN A 73 -13.75 37.86 11.32
CA ASN A 73 -13.72 38.85 12.40
C ASN A 73 -14.89 39.84 12.37
N ILE A 74 -16.07 39.39 11.90
CA ILE A 74 -17.31 40.16 11.95
C ILE A 74 -17.77 40.23 13.40
N GLU A 75 -18.02 41.45 13.88
CA GLU A 75 -18.60 41.70 15.21
C GLU A 75 -20.12 41.90 15.12
N ASN A 76 -20.57 42.69 14.14
CA ASN A 76 -21.97 43.04 13.96
C ASN A 76 -22.32 43.20 12.47
N ILE A 77 -23.56 42.90 12.11
CA ILE A 77 -24.13 43.18 10.80
C ILE A 77 -25.43 43.96 10.98
N TYR A 78 -25.52 45.10 10.32
CA TYR A 78 -26.71 45.95 10.28
C TYR A 78 -27.34 45.87 8.89
N GLU A 79 -28.55 45.31 8.80
CA GLU A 79 -29.32 45.18 7.56
C GLU A 79 -30.20 46.41 7.34
N PHE A 80 -30.01 47.06 6.19
CA PHE A 80 -30.85 48.14 5.69
C PHE A 80 -31.67 47.65 4.50
N CYS A 81 -32.98 47.91 4.54
CA CYS A 81 -33.92 47.52 3.47
C CYS A 81 -34.52 48.78 2.84
N ASP A 82 -34.37 48.92 1.52
CA ASP A 82 -35.11 49.92 0.76
C ASP A 82 -36.47 49.36 0.35
N ALA A 83 -37.52 49.79 1.04
CA ALA A 83 -38.89 49.34 0.78
C ALA A 83 -39.39 49.68 -0.64
N LYS A 84 -38.83 50.70 -1.31
CA LYS A 84 -39.26 51.11 -2.66
C LYS A 84 -38.63 50.25 -3.75
N SER A 85 -37.35 49.91 -3.60
CA SER A 85 -36.62 49.11 -4.60
C SER A 85 -36.50 47.63 -4.26
N ASN A 86 -36.94 47.22 -3.06
CA ASN A 86 -36.78 45.89 -2.48
C ASN A 86 -35.31 45.43 -2.44
N LYS A 87 -34.36 46.38 -2.39
CA LYS A 87 -32.92 46.11 -2.28
C LYS A 87 -32.48 46.08 -0.83
N LYS A 88 -31.55 45.18 -0.54
CA LYS A 88 -30.95 45.02 0.79
C LYS A 88 -29.48 45.42 0.78
N TYR A 89 -29.05 46.03 1.88
CA TYR A 89 -27.68 46.45 2.10
C TYR A 89 -27.23 46.00 3.48
N TRP A 90 -26.03 45.44 3.57
CA TRP A 90 -25.45 44.99 4.84
C TRP A 90 -24.26 45.88 5.18
N HIS A 91 -24.34 46.60 6.30
CA HIS A 91 -23.20 47.27 6.90
C HIS A 91 -22.54 46.31 7.89
N ILE A 92 -21.36 45.80 7.50
CA ILE A 92 -20.63 44.79 8.26
C ILE A 92 -19.53 45.50 9.05
N VAL A 93 -19.57 45.34 10.38
CA VAL A 93 -18.55 45.83 11.30
C VAL A 93 -17.61 44.69 11.63
N PHE A 94 -16.34 44.85 11.29
CA PHE A 94 -15.24 43.97 11.65
C PHE A 94 -14.47 44.55 12.85
N LYS A 95 -13.64 43.73 13.50
CA LYS A 95 -12.77 44.17 14.61
C LYS A 95 -11.96 45.45 14.30
N ASP A 96 -11.46 45.58 13.08
CA ASP A 96 -10.52 46.66 12.73
C ASP A 96 -11.12 47.73 11.78
N LYS A 97 -12.27 47.44 11.15
CA LYS A 97 -12.86 48.29 10.10
C LYS A 97 -14.35 48.01 9.93
N ALA A 98 -15.06 48.87 9.22
CA ALA A 98 -16.42 48.60 8.77
C ALA A 98 -16.56 48.80 7.26
N LYS A 99 -17.48 48.09 6.62
CA LYS A 99 -17.77 48.27 5.19
C LYS A 99 -19.22 47.90 4.87
N THR A 100 -19.84 48.67 3.98
CA THR A 100 -21.18 48.37 3.46
C THR A 100 -21.09 47.62 2.14
N TYR A 101 -21.92 46.58 2.01
CA TYR A 101 -22.06 45.76 0.81
C TYR A 101 -23.52 45.78 0.34
N LYS A 102 -23.73 45.65 -0.96
CA LYS A 102 -25.06 45.26 -1.47
C LYS A 102 -25.26 43.79 -1.15
N TYR A 103 -26.46 43.40 -0.73
CA TYR A 103 -26.73 42.01 -0.38
C TYR A 103 -26.45 41.05 -1.56
N ASP A 104 -26.74 41.46 -2.79
CA ASP A 104 -26.49 40.67 -4.00
C ASP A 104 -24.99 40.43 -4.30
N GLU A 105 -24.09 41.19 -3.67
CA GLU A 105 -22.63 40.99 -3.75
C GLU A 105 -22.14 39.95 -2.74
N LEU A 106 -22.99 39.57 -1.77
CA LEU A 106 -22.69 38.63 -0.70
C LEU A 106 -23.26 37.24 -1.05
N LYS A 107 -22.44 36.21 -0.82
CA LYS A 107 -22.91 34.83 -0.75
C LYS A 107 -22.98 34.43 0.73
N VAL A 108 -24.19 34.24 1.22
CA VAL A 108 -24.51 33.85 2.60
C VAL A 108 -25.00 32.41 2.60
N LEU A 109 -24.32 31.53 3.33
CA LEU A 109 -24.71 30.14 3.53
C LEU A 109 -25.02 29.90 5.01
N ASN A 110 -26.16 29.30 5.31
CA ASN A 110 -26.52 28.92 6.68
C ASN A 110 -25.86 27.59 7.03
N GLU A 111 -25.50 27.38 8.29
CA GLU A 111 -25.06 26.08 8.79
C GLU A 111 -26.16 25.04 8.59
N THR A 112 -25.77 23.81 8.23
CA THR A 112 -26.69 22.71 7.98
C THR A 112 -27.59 22.44 9.18
N LYS A 113 -28.87 22.18 8.90
CA LYS A 113 -29.83 21.70 9.90
C LYS A 113 -29.81 20.17 10.03
N ASP A 114 -29.00 19.49 9.23
CA ASP A 114 -28.88 18.03 9.27
C ASP A 114 -28.10 17.60 10.52
N SER A 115 -28.84 17.16 11.54
CA SER A 115 -28.28 16.65 12.79
C SER A 115 -27.31 15.48 12.60
N PHE A 116 -27.47 14.68 11.53
CA PHE A 116 -26.57 13.57 11.23
C PHE A 116 -25.21 14.08 10.76
N GLN A 117 -25.18 15.02 9.82
CA GLN A 117 -23.93 15.65 9.36
C GLN A 117 -23.16 16.28 10.52
N SER A 118 -23.87 16.99 11.40
CA SER A 118 -23.26 17.60 12.59
C SER A 118 -22.72 16.55 13.56
N ALA A 119 -23.44 15.45 13.79
CA ALA A 119 -22.99 14.36 14.67
C ALA A 119 -21.71 13.70 14.13
N VAL A 120 -21.67 13.36 12.83
CA VAL A 120 -20.49 12.76 12.20
C VAL A 120 -19.31 13.73 12.22
N LEU A 121 -19.52 15.02 11.93
CA LEU A 121 -18.44 16.02 12.00
C LEU A 121 -17.89 16.16 13.43
N ASN A 122 -18.76 16.19 14.44
CA ASN A 122 -18.34 16.27 15.85
C ASN A 122 -17.58 15.03 16.29
N TYR A 123 -18.00 13.84 15.85
CA TYR A 123 -17.24 12.61 16.05
C TYR A 123 -15.84 12.70 15.44
N LEU A 124 -15.70 13.17 14.19
CA LEU A 124 -14.40 13.35 13.54
C LEU A 124 -13.52 14.39 14.27
N LYS A 125 -14.12 15.47 14.80
CA LYS A 125 -13.43 16.46 15.63
C LYS A 125 -12.90 15.84 16.94
N ASP A 126 -13.71 15.02 17.63
CA ASP A 126 -13.29 14.33 18.85
C ASP A 126 -12.16 13.32 18.56
N VAL A 127 -12.24 12.57 17.45
CA VAL A 127 -11.15 11.68 17.01
C VAL A 127 -9.89 12.48 16.71
N ALA A 128 -10.02 13.61 16.02
CA ALA A 128 -8.89 14.48 15.69
C ALA A 128 -8.22 15.10 16.93
N ALA A 129 -8.99 15.49 17.94
CA ALA A 129 -8.48 15.98 19.22
C ALA A 129 -7.67 14.92 19.99
N ASN A 130 -8.01 13.65 19.79
CA ASN A 130 -7.41 12.53 20.48
C ASN A 130 -6.34 11.78 19.67
N ASN A 131 -6.00 12.30 18.50
CA ASN A 131 -5.02 11.71 17.60
C ASN A 131 -3.59 11.89 18.14
N PRO A 132 -2.77 10.82 18.14
CA PRO A 132 -1.43 10.80 18.73
C PRO A 132 -0.40 11.70 18.02
N LEU A 133 -0.72 12.23 16.83
CA LEU A 133 0.14 13.18 16.11
C LEU A 133 0.18 14.53 16.85
N LEU A 134 1.15 14.67 17.75
CA LEU A 134 1.41 15.88 18.51
C LEU A 134 2.22 16.90 17.69
N VAL A 135 2.07 18.18 18.03
CA VAL A 135 2.76 19.32 17.39
C VAL A 135 4.29 19.27 17.56
N GLN A 136 4.79 18.43 18.47
CA GLN A 136 6.22 18.33 18.79
C GLN A 136 7.11 17.86 17.62
N ASP A 137 6.55 17.16 16.61
CA ASP A 137 7.32 16.64 15.47
C ASP A 137 7.59 17.67 14.35
N PHE A 138 7.09 18.90 14.45
CA PHE A 138 7.09 19.86 13.33
C PHE A 138 7.31 21.35 13.68
N CYS A 139 7.72 21.69 14.90
CA CYS A 139 7.95 23.09 15.30
C CYS A 139 9.21 23.22 16.17
N GLU A 140 10.35 23.61 15.60
CA GLU A 140 11.57 23.94 16.36
C GLU A 140 11.61 25.38 16.91
N ASN A 141 10.66 26.26 16.56
CA ASN A 141 10.86 27.72 16.76
C ASN A 141 9.85 28.47 17.62
N ASP A 142 8.97 27.81 18.37
CA ASP A 142 8.14 28.52 19.36
C ASP A 142 8.15 27.82 20.71
N ASN A 143 8.68 28.50 21.73
CA ASN A 143 8.75 28.11 23.15
C ASN A 143 7.37 28.00 23.84
N LYS A 144 6.30 27.65 23.11
CA LYS A 144 4.96 27.36 23.64
C LYS A 144 4.62 25.89 23.40
N LYS A 145 4.95 25.05 24.38
CA LYS A 145 4.36 23.71 24.53
C LYS A 145 2.83 23.84 24.45
N THR A 146 2.23 23.32 23.39
CA THR A 146 0.78 23.13 23.31
C THR A 146 0.51 21.64 23.11
N ASP A 147 -0.21 21.04 24.05
CA ASP A 147 -0.59 19.62 24.06
C ASP A 147 -1.70 19.28 23.03
N ALA A 148 -2.05 20.22 22.16
CA ALA A 148 -3.11 20.04 21.16
C ALA A 148 -2.59 19.23 19.96
N SER A 149 -3.37 18.23 19.55
CA SER A 149 -3.08 17.43 18.35
C SER A 149 -2.96 18.31 17.10
N LEU A 150 -2.02 18.01 16.20
CA LEU A 150 -1.86 18.71 14.93
C LEU A 150 -3.16 18.63 14.10
N LEU A 151 -3.84 17.48 14.17
CA LEU A 151 -5.07 17.22 13.44
C LEU A 151 -6.23 18.08 13.98
N GLN A 152 -6.30 18.27 15.31
CA GLN A 152 -7.26 19.17 15.95
C GLN A 152 -7.17 20.59 15.40
N LYS A 153 -5.96 21.16 15.33
CA LYS A 153 -5.73 22.52 14.79
C LYS A 153 -6.19 22.67 13.33
N GLN A 154 -6.19 21.58 12.55
CA GLN A 154 -6.68 21.60 11.18
C GLN A 154 -8.21 21.51 11.13
N TYR A 155 -8.81 20.70 12.00
CA TYR A 155 -10.26 20.59 12.15
C TYR A 155 -10.92 21.86 12.71
N ASP A 156 -10.22 22.63 13.55
CA ASP A 156 -10.71 23.93 14.05
C ASP A 156 -10.93 24.95 12.92
N LYS A 157 -10.28 24.74 11.76
CA LYS A 157 -10.50 25.54 10.54
C LYS A 157 -11.79 25.17 9.82
N ILE A 158 -12.40 24.03 10.16
CA ILE A 158 -13.72 23.59 9.70
C ILE A 158 -14.75 24.03 10.74
N LYS A 159 -15.24 25.26 10.58
CA LYS A 159 -16.23 25.85 11.51
C LYS A 159 -17.54 25.04 11.55
N GLY A 160 -18.02 24.58 10.40
CA GLY A 160 -19.22 23.76 10.24
C GLY A 160 -19.41 23.34 8.78
N ILE A 161 -20.51 22.63 8.50
CA ILE A 161 -20.99 22.34 7.14
C ILE A 161 -22.14 23.28 6.85
N TYR A 162 -22.17 23.87 5.66
CA TYR A 162 -23.18 24.87 5.31
C TYR A 162 -24.15 24.33 4.23
N GLU A 163 -25.41 24.75 4.30
CA GLU A 163 -26.44 24.45 3.30
C GLU A 163 -25.97 24.95 1.91
N GLY A 164 -26.04 24.07 0.91
CA GLY A 164 -25.57 24.39 -0.45
C GLY A 164 -24.04 24.40 -0.61
N GLU A 165 -23.28 23.96 0.40
CA GLU A 165 -21.86 23.66 0.25
C GLU A 165 -21.65 22.47 -0.70
N ASP A 166 -20.75 22.64 -1.67
CA ASP A 166 -20.49 21.68 -2.76
C ASP A 166 -19.17 20.91 -2.58
N THR A 167 -18.66 20.81 -1.34
CA THR A 167 -17.45 20.05 -1.04
C THR A 167 -17.73 18.55 -0.97
N ALA A 168 -16.73 17.74 -1.31
CA ALA A 168 -16.83 16.28 -1.19
C ALA A 168 -17.06 15.84 0.26
N LEU A 169 -16.53 16.58 1.25
CA LEU A 169 -16.83 16.35 2.67
C LEU A 169 -18.32 16.53 2.97
N ALA A 170 -18.94 17.61 2.50
CA ALA A 170 -20.37 17.86 2.76
C ALA A 170 -21.24 16.71 2.25
N LEU A 171 -20.90 16.12 1.10
CA LEU A 171 -21.55 14.92 0.58
C LEU A 171 -21.28 13.68 1.44
N TYR A 172 -20.02 13.41 1.78
CA TYR A 172 -19.61 12.24 2.58
C TYR A 172 -20.24 12.20 3.98
N LEU A 173 -20.65 13.34 4.54
CA LEU A 173 -21.32 13.42 5.84
C LEU A 173 -22.84 13.19 5.77
N LYS A 174 -23.46 13.08 4.58
CA LYS A 174 -24.90 12.85 4.44
C LYS A 174 -25.29 11.41 4.82
N SER A 175 -26.54 11.23 5.23
CA SER A 175 -27.12 9.91 5.58
C SER A 175 -27.56 9.08 4.37
N ASP A 176 -27.88 9.69 3.22
CA ASP A 176 -28.37 9.00 2.01
C ASP A 176 -27.27 8.89 0.94
N VAL A 177 -27.01 7.65 0.52
CA VAL A 177 -25.82 7.16 -0.20
C VAL A 177 -25.94 7.31 -1.73
N GLN A 178 -27.11 7.68 -2.29
CA GLN A 178 -27.39 7.31 -3.70
C GLN A 178 -27.78 8.42 -4.68
N LYS A 179 -28.28 9.58 -4.25
CA LYS A 179 -29.00 10.50 -5.18
C LYS A 179 -28.18 11.63 -5.82
N ASP A 180 -27.11 12.10 -5.19
CA ASP A 180 -26.39 13.33 -5.62
C ASP A 180 -25.09 13.09 -6.39
N LEU A 181 -24.76 11.83 -6.71
CA LEU A 181 -23.40 11.48 -7.12
C LEU A 181 -23.07 11.75 -8.60
N GLN A 182 -24.01 12.13 -9.46
CA GLN A 182 -23.75 12.24 -10.90
C GLN A 182 -23.44 13.68 -11.34
N SER A 183 -22.22 13.89 -11.85
CA SER A 183 -21.85 15.07 -12.61
C SER A 183 -22.38 14.95 -14.04
N THR A 184 -22.97 16.03 -14.57
CA THR A 184 -23.69 16.06 -15.84
C THR A 184 -22.81 16.19 -17.10
N GLU A 185 -21.48 16.25 -16.97
CA GLU A 185 -20.58 16.49 -18.11
C GLU A 185 -19.74 15.25 -18.49
N THR A 186 -20.28 14.38 -19.34
CA THR A 186 -19.45 13.41 -20.09
C THR A 186 -18.76 14.09 -21.29
N ARG A 187 -17.57 14.64 -21.05
CA ARG A 187 -16.67 15.11 -22.12
C ARG A 187 -15.73 13.99 -22.58
N SER A 188 -15.29 14.05 -23.84
CA SER A 188 -14.28 13.13 -24.38
C SER A 188 -12.95 13.30 -23.63
N LEU A 189 -12.52 12.26 -22.93
CA LEU A 189 -11.25 12.25 -22.18
C LEU A 189 -10.07 11.90 -23.09
N VAL A 190 -8.88 12.39 -22.73
CA VAL A 190 -7.60 12.06 -23.37
C VAL A 190 -6.72 11.21 -22.45
N PHE A 191 -5.78 10.46 -23.03
CA PHE A 191 -4.88 9.53 -22.30
C PHE A 191 -3.41 9.69 -22.73
N PRO A 192 -2.80 10.86 -22.49
CA PRO A 192 -1.46 11.21 -23.00
C PRO A 192 -0.31 10.38 -22.40
N PHE A 193 -0.56 9.70 -21.28
CA PHE A 193 0.44 8.92 -20.57
C PHE A 193 0.28 7.42 -20.79
N GLY A 194 -0.49 7.02 -21.80
CA GLY A 194 -0.89 5.62 -22.03
C GLY A 194 -1.99 5.20 -21.06
N CYS A 195 -2.74 4.15 -21.40
CA CYS A 195 -3.81 3.62 -20.57
C CYS A 195 -4.11 2.16 -20.92
N ASN A 196 -5.02 1.55 -20.16
CA ASN A 196 -5.68 0.29 -20.48
C ASN A 196 -7.19 0.40 -20.21
N LEU A 197 -7.93 -0.70 -20.33
CA LEU A 197 -9.39 -0.69 -20.24
C LEU A 197 -9.89 -0.26 -18.85
N SER A 198 -9.34 -0.82 -17.77
CA SER A 198 -9.77 -0.44 -16.42
C SER A 198 -9.40 1.00 -16.06
N GLN A 199 -8.24 1.49 -16.51
CA GLN A 199 -7.80 2.87 -16.29
C GLN A 199 -8.65 3.90 -17.05
N ILE A 200 -9.14 3.55 -18.26
CA ILE A 200 -10.11 4.39 -18.97
C ILE A 200 -11.40 4.51 -18.16
N ASN A 201 -11.93 3.39 -17.68
CA ASN A 201 -13.14 3.38 -16.86
C ASN A 201 -12.95 4.14 -15.54
N ALA A 202 -11.78 4.01 -14.90
CA ALA A 202 -11.42 4.75 -13.68
C ALA A 202 -11.41 6.27 -13.92
N ALA A 203 -10.78 6.72 -15.01
CA ALA A 203 -10.81 8.14 -15.38
C ALA A 203 -12.22 8.61 -15.70
N GLN A 204 -13.03 7.85 -16.45
CA GLN A 204 -14.42 8.19 -16.74
C GLN A 204 -15.26 8.34 -15.46
N ASN A 205 -15.12 7.41 -14.52
CA ASN A 205 -15.80 7.46 -13.23
C ASN A 205 -15.35 8.67 -12.38
N ALA A 206 -14.08 9.06 -12.43
CA ALA A 206 -13.59 10.26 -11.73
C ALA A 206 -14.24 11.56 -12.22
N PHE A 207 -14.66 11.63 -13.49
CA PHE A 207 -15.41 12.79 -13.99
C PHE A 207 -16.92 12.63 -13.86
N LYS A 208 -17.43 11.39 -13.81
CA LYS A 208 -18.85 11.10 -13.66
C LYS A 208 -19.35 11.26 -12.21
N TYR A 209 -18.53 10.90 -11.23
CA TYR A 209 -18.93 10.90 -9.83
C TYR A 209 -18.22 11.94 -8.98
N THR A 210 -18.95 12.56 -8.05
CA THR A 210 -18.36 13.51 -7.08
C THR A 210 -17.30 12.84 -6.20
N ILE A 211 -17.57 11.61 -5.76
CA ILE A 211 -16.59 10.76 -5.07
C ILE A 211 -16.46 9.46 -5.86
N SER A 212 -15.24 9.14 -6.27
CA SER A 212 -14.93 7.88 -6.95
C SER A 212 -13.79 7.14 -6.26
N LEU A 213 -13.77 5.82 -6.41
CA LEU A 213 -12.79 4.94 -5.80
C LEU A 213 -12.06 4.13 -6.87
N ILE A 214 -10.73 4.22 -6.87
CA ILE A 214 -9.85 3.47 -7.76
C ILE A 214 -9.03 2.52 -6.90
N GLN A 215 -9.28 1.22 -7.05
CA GLN A 215 -8.56 0.18 -6.34
C GLN A 215 -7.59 -0.54 -7.27
N GLY A 216 -6.48 -1.02 -6.73
CA GLY A 216 -5.72 -2.06 -7.42
C GLY A 216 -4.35 -2.33 -6.81
N PRO A 217 -3.80 -3.54 -7.03
CA PRO A 217 -2.50 -3.93 -6.52
C PRO A 217 -1.35 -3.06 -7.04
N PRO A 218 -0.15 -3.19 -6.48
CA PRO A 218 1.03 -2.57 -7.05
C PRO A 218 1.25 -3.10 -8.48
N GLY A 219 1.69 -2.25 -9.41
CA GLY A 219 1.91 -2.66 -10.80
C GLY A 219 0.70 -2.60 -11.74
N THR A 220 -0.46 -2.13 -11.28
CA THR A 220 -1.66 -1.93 -12.13
C THR A 220 -1.80 -0.52 -12.74
N GLY A 221 -0.84 0.36 -12.46
CA GLY A 221 -0.77 1.70 -13.04
C GLY A 221 -1.63 2.77 -12.35
N LYS A 222 -1.83 2.67 -11.02
CA LYS A 222 -2.48 3.72 -10.20
C LYS A 222 -1.94 5.13 -10.50
N THR A 223 -0.62 5.33 -10.39
CA THR A 223 0.03 6.63 -10.69
C THR A 223 -0.23 7.10 -12.11
N GLN A 224 -0.24 6.20 -13.11
CA GLN A 224 -0.52 6.54 -14.50
C GLN A 224 -1.98 6.99 -14.69
N THR A 225 -2.91 6.36 -13.95
CA THR A 225 -4.31 6.76 -13.89
C THR A 225 -4.48 8.16 -13.31
N ILE A 226 -3.78 8.45 -12.19
CA ILE A 226 -3.75 9.78 -11.58
C ILE A 226 -3.26 10.83 -12.59
N LEU A 227 -2.17 10.56 -13.31
CA LEU A 227 -1.65 11.48 -14.32
C LEU A 227 -2.67 11.73 -15.44
N ASN A 228 -3.36 10.70 -15.95
CA ASN A 228 -4.39 10.88 -16.98
C ASN A 228 -5.58 11.70 -16.46
N ILE A 229 -5.97 11.55 -15.19
CA ILE A 229 -7.00 12.39 -14.56
C ILE A 229 -6.50 13.85 -14.51
N LEU A 230 -5.28 14.09 -14.04
CA LEU A 230 -4.67 15.42 -13.98
C LEU A 230 -4.59 16.08 -15.37
N ALA A 231 -4.21 15.34 -16.42
CA ALA A 231 -4.19 15.86 -17.79
C ALA A 231 -5.55 16.37 -18.24
N ASN A 232 -6.62 15.62 -17.96
CA ASN A 232 -7.98 16.03 -18.30
C ASN A 232 -8.44 17.23 -17.46
N LEU A 233 -8.05 17.32 -16.19
CA LEU A 233 -8.31 18.50 -15.35
C LEU A 233 -7.62 19.75 -15.89
N LEU A 234 -6.35 19.63 -16.31
CA LEU A 234 -5.59 20.72 -16.92
C LEU A 234 -6.27 21.23 -18.21
N ILE A 235 -6.73 20.33 -19.08
CA ILE A 235 -7.45 20.67 -20.31
C ILE A 235 -8.79 21.37 -20.00
N GLN A 236 -9.50 20.94 -18.95
CA GLN A 236 -10.73 21.57 -18.49
C GLN A 236 -10.48 22.88 -17.71
N GLY A 237 -9.22 23.23 -17.47
CA GLY A 237 -8.83 24.40 -16.70
C GLY A 237 -9.12 24.31 -15.19
N LYS A 238 -9.36 23.10 -14.69
CA LYS A 238 -9.66 22.79 -13.29
C LYS A 238 -8.38 22.63 -12.45
N THR A 239 -8.54 22.78 -11.14
CA THR A 239 -7.49 22.69 -10.13
C THR A 239 -7.53 21.36 -9.39
N ALA A 240 -6.36 20.85 -9.00
CA ALA A 240 -6.23 19.57 -8.33
C ALA A 240 -5.31 19.64 -7.11
N LEU A 241 -5.76 19.09 -6.00
CA LEU A 241 -4.93 18.81 -4.82
C LEU A 241 -4.60 17.32 -4.79
N VAL A 242 -3.34 16.94 -4.93
CA VAL A 242 -2.88 15.55 -4.84
C VAL A 242 -2.27 15.31 -3.47
N VAL A 243 -2.79 14.33 -2.73
CA VAL A 243 -2.39 14.02 -1.36
C VAL A 243 -2.04 12.56 -1.15
N SER A 244 -1.16 12.30 -0.19
CA SER A 244 -0.90 10.96 0.35
C SER A 244 -0.42 11.05 1.79
N ASN A 245 -0.49 9.95 2.54
CA ASN A 245 0.13 9.85 3.86
C ASN A 245 1.66 9.79 3.77
N ASN A 246 2.19 9.24 2.67
CA ASN A 246 3.63 9.07 2.45
C ASN A 246 4.17 10.03 1.38
N ASN A 247 5.28 10.70 1.69
CA ASN A 247 5.98 11.57 0.75
C ASN A 247 6.48 10.84 -0.51
N SER A 248 6.75 9.52 -0.43
CA SER A 248 7.23 8.75 -1.60
C SER A 248 6.17 8.66 -2.71
N ALA A 249 4.89 8.46 -2.36
CA ALA A 249 3.80 8.40 -3.33
C ALA A 249 3.63 9.74 -4.08
N ILE A 250 3.73 10.84 -3.34
CA ILE A 250 3.68 12.20 -3.90
C ILE A 250 4.86 12.44 -4.86
N LYS A 251 6.07 12.11 -4.43
CA LYS A 251 7.29 12.24 -5.27
C LYS A 251 7.17 11.44 -6.55
N ASN A 252 6.65 10.22 -6.51
CA ASN A 252 6.45 9.40 -7.71
C ASN A 252 5.56 10.08 -8.76
N VAL A 253 4.47 10.76 -8.35
CA VAL A 253 3.62 11.52 -9.28
C VAL A 253 4.36 12.73 -9.83
N GLN A 254 5.07 13.46 -8.96
CA GLN A 254 5.83 14.65 -9.34
C GLN A 254 6.96 14.35 -10.33
N GLU A 255 7.74 13.29 -10.07
CA GLU A 255 8.82 12.82 -10.94
C GLU A 255 8.28 12.47 -12.33
N LYS A 256 7.13 11.79 -12.41
CA LYS A 256 6.48 11.50 -13.70
C LYS A 256 6.00 12.76 -14.41
N LEU A 257 5.44 13.75 -13.71
CA LEU A 257 5.10 15.03 -14.35
C LEU A 257 6.35 15.71 -14.93
N SER A 258 7.48 15.65 -14.24
CA SER A 258 8.76 16.20 -14.72
C SER A 258 9.28 15.47 -15.96
N GLN A 259 9.17 14.14 -16.02
CA GLN A 259 9.48 13.36 -17.22
C GLN A 259 8.69 13.81 -18.47
N TYR A 260 7.47 14.32 -18.28
CA TYR A 260 6.63 14.86 -19.35
C TYR A 260 6.75 16.38 -19.55
N LYS A 261 7.67 17.05 -18.85
CA LYS A 261 7.88 18.51 -18.84
C LYS A 261 6.63 19.28 -18.39
N LEU A 262 5.90 18.77 -17.39
CA LEU A 262 4.67 19.38 -16.85
C LEU A 262 4.77 19.73 -15.36
N ASP A 263 5.89 19.41 -14.72
CA ASP A 263 6.18 19.72 -13.32
C ASP A 263 6.08 21.21 -13.00
N PHE A 264 6.38 22.09 -13.96
CA PHE A 264 6.21 23.52 -13.80
C PHE A 264 4.77 23.95 -13.48
N LEU A 265 3.76 23.13 -13.76
CA LEU A 265 2.36 23.40 -13.43
C LEU A 265 2.00 23.01 -11.99
N SER A 266 2.97 22.51 -11.22
CA SER A 266 2.75 21.95 -9.90
C SER A 266 3.53 22.65 -8.80
N ALA A 267 3.00 22.62 -7.59
CA ALA A 267 3.64 23.14 -6.39
C ALA A 267 3.56 22.12 -5.24
N MET A 268 4.70 21.76 -4.67
CA MET A 268 4.74 20.95 -3.45
C MET A 268 4.63 21.86 -2.23
N LEU A 269 3.47 21.80 -1.57
CA LEU A 269 3.11 22.62 -0.42
C LEU A 269 2.85 21.73 0.81
N GLY A 270 2.04 22.21 1.74
CA GLY A 270 1.70 21.52 2.98
C GLY A 270 2.57 21.99 4.14
N LYS A 271 3.60 21.20 4.47
CA LYS A 271 4.56 21.54 5.53
C LYS A 271 5.25 22.88 5.27
N ASP A 272 5.64 23.56 6.32
CA ASP A 272 6.21 24.90 6.22
C ASP A 272 7.53 24.91 5.45
N GLU A 273 8.35 23.87 5.63
CA GLU A 273 9.62 23.69 4.91
C GLU A 273 9.38 23.54 3.41
N ASN A 274 8.36 22.78 3.00
CA ASN A 274 7.99 22.62 1.59
C ASN A 274 7.56 23.95 0.96
N LYS A 275 6.79 24.76 1.70
CA LYS A 275 6.38 26.08 1.22
C LYS A 275 7.58 26.98 1.02
N THR A 276 8.48 27.06 2.00
CA THR A 276 9.70 27.87 1.93
C THR A 276 10.58 27.42 0.76
N ALA A 277 10.84 26.12 0.64
CA ALA A 277 11.61 25.55 -0.47
C ALA A 277 10.99 25.85 -1.84
N PHE A 278 9.67 25.74 -1.96
CA PHE A 278 8.97 26.09 -3.20
C PHE A 278 9.14 27.58 -3.54
N ILE A 279 8.92 28.48 -2.57
CA ILE A 279 9.02 29.93 -2.79
C ILE A 279 10.45 30.31 -3.25
N GLU A 280 11.48 29.76 -2.63
CA GLU A 280 12.90 29.96 -2.98
C GLU A 280 13.27 29.38 -4.33
N SER A 281 12.61 28.29 -4.76
CA SER A 281 12.87 27.62 -6.03
C SER A 281 12.25 28.29 -7.26
N GLN A 282 11.41 29.32 -7.08
CA GLN A 282 10.70 29.97 -8.19
C GLN A 282 11.66 30.61 -9.19
N LYS A 283 11.58 30.21 -10.46
CA LYS A 283 12.34 30.80 -11.57
C LYS A 283 11.40 31.23 -12.71
N PRO A 284 11.78 32.26 -13.49
CA PRO A 284 11.10 32.60 -14.73
C PRO A 284 11.07 31.39 -15.69
N ARG A 285 9.87 30.99 -16.12
CA ARG A 285 9.67 29.82 -16.97
C ARG A 285 9.89 30.16 -18.44
N LYS A 286 10.53 29.26 -19.17
CA LYS A 286 10.47 29.20 -20.64
C LYS A 286 9.73 27.93 -21.03
N LEU A 287 8.56 28.06 -21.67
CA LEU A 287 7.78 26.91 -22.11
C LEU A 287 8.45 26.27 -23.32
N GLU A 288 9.08 25.11 -23.12
CA GLU A 288 9.65 24.28 -24.19
C GLU A 288 8.87 22.98 -24.33
N LEU A 289 7.63 23.10 -24.82
CA LEU A 289 6.77 21.97 -25.13
C LEU A 289 6.88 21.59 -26.63
N PRO A 290 6.90 20.30 -26.97
CA PRO A 290 6.90 19.85 -28.36
C PRO A 290 5.50 20.06 -28.95
N ILE A 291 5.33 21.11 -29.75
CA ILE A 291 4.05 21.52 -30.34
C ILE A 291 4.11 21.34 -31.86
N GLU A 292 3.03 20.82 -32.45
CA GLU A 292 2.92 20.63 -33.89
C GLU A 292 2.63 21.95 -34.63
N LYS A 293 3.21 22.12 -35.83
CA LYS A 293 3.04 23.34 -36.65
C LYS A 293 1.64 23.48 -37.26
N ASN A 294 0.96 22.37 -37.56
CA ASN A 294 -0.38 22.36 -38.17
C ASN A 294 -1.45 22.09 -37.11
N ARG A 295 -2.39 23.02 -36.93
CA ARG A 295 -3.39 23.00 -35.86
C ARG A 295 -4.76 22.55 -36.38
N PRO A 296 -5.29 21.38 -35.96
CA PRO A 296 -6.67 21.01 -36.25
C PRO A 296 -7.65 21.89 -35.47
N SER A 297 -8.89 22.00 -35.96
CA SER A 297 -9.98 22.64 -35.22
C SER A 297 -10.42 21.81 -34.00
N LEU A 298 -10.99 22.47 -32.99
CA LEU A 298 -11.48 21.80 -31.77
C LEU A 298 -12.51 20.69 -32.08
N ALA A 299 -13.41 20.92 -33.04
CA ALA A 299 -14.40 19.93 -33.47
C ALA A 299 -13.74 18.70 -34.12
N SER A 300 -12.65 18.90 -34.88
CA SER A 300 -11.87 17.83 -35.48
C SER A 300 -11.21 16.96 -34.41
N TRP A 301 -10.63 17.58 -33.37
CA TRP A 301 -10.04 16.84 -32.25
C TRP A 301 -11.05 15.99 -31.51
N GLN A 302 -12.24 16.51 -31.20
CA GLN A 302 -13.27 15.77 -30.49
C GLN A 302 -13.75 14.52 -31.24
N LYS A 303 -13.96 14.63 -32.55
CA LYS A 303 -14.35 13.48 -33.38
C LYS A 303 -13.23 12.43 -33.45
N ASN A 304 -11.99 12.87 -33.61
CA ASN A 304 -10.85 11.98 -33.73
C ASN A 304 -10.51 11.28 -32.41
N ILE A 305 -10.59 11.96 -31.27
CA ILE A 305 -10.29 11.34 -29.97
C ILE A 305 -11.30 10.24 -29.64
N LEU A 306 -12.58 10.44 -29.92
CA LEU A 306 -13.61 9.43 -29.69
C LEU A 306 -13.33 8.14 -30.48
N LYS A 307 -12.98 8.29 -31.77
CA LYS A 307 -12.59 7.15 -32.61
C LYS A 307 -11.36 6.45 -32.05
N LYS A 308 -10.29 7.18 -31.73
CA LYS A 308 -9.05 6.60 -31.19
C LYS A 308 -9.25 5.91 -29.84
N VAL A 309 -10.09 6.44 -28.96
CA VAL A 309 -10.46 5.78 -27.71
C VAL A 309 -11.23 4.48 -27.98
N SER A 310 -12.15 4.48 -28.94
CA SER A 310 -12.89 3.26 -29.32
C SER A 310 -11.97 2.17 -29.88
N ASP A 311 -11.07 2.54 -30.80
CA ASP A 311 -10.10 1.62 -31.40
C ASP A 311 -9.16 1.02 -30.32
N ALA A 312 -8.66 1.86 -29.41
CA ALA A 312 -7.84 1.42 -28.29
C ALA A 312 -8.60 0.52 -27.30
N LYS A 313 -9.86 0.84 -26.97
CA LYS A 313 -10.71 -0.03 -26.12
C LYS A 313 -10.87 -1.43 -26.70
N ARG A 314 -11.07 -1.53 -28.02
CA ARG A 314 -11.13 -2.82 -28.72
C ARG A 314 -9.82 -3.59 -28.58
N LEU A 315 -8.69 -2.94 -28.86
CA LEU A 315 -7.36 -3.55 -28.70
C LEU A 315 -7.14 -4.06 -27.26
N PHE A 316 -7.42 -3.23 -26.24
CA PHE A 316 -7.24 -3.63 -24.84
C PHE A 316 -8.15 -4.78 -24.43
N SER A 317 -9.39 -4.82 -24.94
CA SER A 317 -10.27 -5.96 -24.70
C SER A 317 -9.69 -7.25 -25.27
N GLU A 318 -9.19 -7.22 -26.51
CA GLU A 318 -8.59 -8.40 -27.15
C GLU A 318 -7.28 -8.83 -26.43
N GLN A 319 -6.47 -7.89 -25.95
CA GLN A 319 -5.28 -8.16 -25.13
C GLN A 319 -5.63 -8.79 -23.79
N ASN A 320 -6.67 -8.30 -23.12
CA ASN A 320 -7.10 -8.83 -21.83
C ASN A 320 -7.62 -10.27 -21.98
N GLU A 321 -8.40 -10.54 -23.03
CA GLU A 321 -8.85 -11.90 -23.35
C GLU A 321 -7.67 -12.82 -23.67
N LEU A 322 -6.71 -12.36 -24.48
CA LEU A 322 -5.50 -13.13 -24.79
C LEU A 322 -4.74 -13.53 -23.53
N ALA A 323 -4.56 -12.59 -22.59
CA ALA A 323 -3.87 -12.84 -21.33
C ALA A 323 -4.62 -13.85 -20.45
N ARG A 324 -5.95 -13.73 -20.32
CA ARG A 324 -6.78 -14.70 -19.59
C ARG A 324 -6.62 -16.09 -20.16
N VAL A 325 -6.76 -16.24 -21.48
CA VAL A 325 -6.63 -17.54 -22.15
C VAL A 325 -5.23 -18.13 -21.99
N LYS A 326 -4.17 -17.30 -21.99
CA LYS A 326 -2.80 -17.76 -21.71
C LYS A 326 -2.64 -18.28 -20.28
N THR A 327 -3.18 -17.58 -19.29
CA THR A 327 -3.16 -18.04 -17.89
C THR A 327 -3.93 -19.35 -17.73
N GLU A 328 -5.12 -19.46 -18.31
CA GLU A 328 -5.92 -20.69 -18.30
C GLU A 328 -5.21 -21.85 -18.99
N PHE A 329 -4.52 -21.59 -20.11
CA PHE A 329 -3.71 -22.59 -20.80
C PHE A 329 -2.58 -23.10 -19.92
N GLU A 330 -1.82 -22.22 -19.26
CA GLU A 330 -0.74 -22.62 -18.36
C GLU A 330 -1.26 -23.39 -17.14
N SER A 331 -2.38 -22.97 -16.54
CA SER A 331 -3.03 -23.72 -15.46
C SER A 331 -3.46 -25.11 -15.93
N ALA A 332 -4.11 -25.21 -17.10
CA ALA A 332 -4.50 -26.50 -17.67
C ALA A 332 -3.27 -27.39 -17.97
N ARG A 333 -2.15 -26.80 -18.39
CA ARG A 333 -0.89 -27.52 -18.64
C ARG A 333 -0.29 -28.07 -17.36
N VAL A 334 -0.21 -27.28 -16.30
CA VAL A 334 0.28 -27.74 -14.99
C VAL A 334 -0.61 -28.87 -14.45
N ASN A 335 -1.92 -28.72 -14.53
CA ASN A 335 -2.87 -29.76 -14.11
C ASN A 335 -2.66 -31.06 -14.90
N TYR A 336 -2.39 -30.94 -16.20
CA TYR A 336 -2.11 -32.08 -17.06
C TYR A 336 -0.79 -32.79 -16.70
N GLU A 337 0.26 -32.04 -16.35
CA GLU A 337 1.53 -32.60 -15.86
C GLU A 337 1.31 -33.40 -14.58
N HIS A 338 0.62 -32.84 -13.58
CA HIS A 338 0.26 -33.55 -12.34
C HIS A 338 -0.60 -34.80 -12.59
N PHE A 339 -1.57 -34.70 -13.51
CA PHE A 339 -2.40 -35.83 -13.86
C PHE A 339 -1.57 -36.96 -14.48
N LYS A 340 -0.59 -36.63 -15.31
CA LYS A 340 0.32 -37.62 -15.90
C LYS A 340 1.18 -38.31 -14.86
N ASP A 341 1.75 -37.55 -13.93
CA ASP A 341 2.53 -38.11 -12.81
C ASP A 341 1.67 -39.06 -11.96
N TYR A 342 0.41 -38.70 -11.70
CA TYR A 342 -0.56 -39.57 -11.03
C TYR A 342 -0.83 -40.88 -11.79
N LEU A 343 -0.94 -40.84 -13.12
CA LEU A 343 -1.09 -42.07 -13.92
C LEU A 343 0.14 -42.97 -13.83
N ASP A 344 1.33 -42.38 -13.85
CA ASP A 344 2.61 -43.08 -13.74
C ASP A 344 2.75 -43.73 -12.34
N GLU A 345 2.40 -43.02 -11.27
CA GLU A 345 2.40 -43.54 -9.89
C GLU A 345 1.46 -44.74 -9.71
N LEU A 346 0.24 -44.65 -10.24
CA LEU A 346 -0.75 -45.73 -10.18
C LEU A 346 -0.49 -46.84 -11.21
N LYS A 347 0.52 -46.70 -12.07
CA LYS A 347 0.84 -47.62 -13.18
C LYS A 347 -0.36 -47.87 -14.08
N ILE A 348 -1.21 -46.86 -14.26
CA ILE A 348 -2.38 -46.93 -15.13
C ILE A 348 -1.89 -46.80 -16.57
N LEU A 349 -2.22 -47.80 -17.39
CA LEU A 349 -1.91 -47.77 -18.83
C LEU A 349 -2.70 -46.67 -19.53
N ASP A 350 -2.01 -45.62 -20.00
CA ASP A 350 -2.58 -44.67 -20.95
C ASP A 350 -2.68 -45.30 -22.33
N TYR A 351 -3.90 -45.44 -22.82
CA TYR A 351 -4.15 -45.87 -24.18
C TYR A 351 -4.29 -44.65 -25.06
N SER A 352 -3.34 -44.44 -25.98
CA SER A 352 -3.50 -43.43 -27.04
C SER A 352 -4.86 -43.59 -27.75
N VAL A 353 -5.74 -42.62 -27.52
CA VAL A 353 -7.10 -42.55 -28.08
C VAL A 353 -7.06 -41.75 -29.38
N LYS A 354 -7.62 -42.31 -30.46
CA LYS A 354 -7.83 -41.58 -31.71
C LYS A 354 -9.26 -41.07 -31.79
N ASN A 355 -9.41 -39.77 -32.04
CA ASN A 355 -10.69 -39.12 -32.28
C ASN A 355 -10.96 -39.04 -33.79
N ARG A 356 -11.70 -40.03 -34.31
CA ARG A 356 -12.03 -40.07 -35.75
C ARG A 356 -13.20 -39.17 -36.14
N ASN A 357 -14.01 -38.76 -35.16
CA ASN A 357 -15.24 -38.00 -35.38
C ASN A 357 -15.09 -36.51 -35.01
N ASN A 358 -13.86 -36.03 -34.75
CA ASN A 358 -13.59 -34.66 -34.29
C ASN A 358 -14.48 -34.23 -33.11
N LEU A 359 -14.71 -35.15 -32.17
CA LEU A 359 -15.42 -34.84 -30.92
C LEU A 359 -14.74 -33.66 -30.21
N ASN A 360 -15.54 -32.70 -29.74
CA ASN A 360 -15.06 -31.59 -28.92
C ASN A 360 -14.95 -32.01 -27.44
N GLN A 361 -14.50 -31.10 -26.57
CA GLN A 361 -14.39 -31.38 -25.13
C GLN A 361 -15.70 -31.88 -24.52
N PHE A 362 -16.83 -31.22 -24.83
CA PHE A 362 -18.15 -31.56 -24.27
C PHE A 362 -18.60 -32.97 -24.66
N ASP A 363 -18.33 -33.38 -25.90
CA ASP A 363 -18.66 -34.73 -26.38
C ASP A 363 -17.91 -35.82 -25.60
N ILE A 364 -16.63 -35.58 -25.27
CA ILE A 364 -15.80 -36.55 -24.55
C ILE A 364 -16.16 -36.57 -23.07
N GLU A 365 -16.40 -35.42 -22.45
CA GLU A 365 -16.91 -35.33 -21.08
C GLU A 365 -18.26 -36.01 -20.92
N SER A 366 -19.15 -35.85 -21.90
CA SER A 366 -20.44 -36.54 -21.94
C SER A 366 -20.24 -38.06 -22.00
N VAL A 367 -19.33 -38.55 -22.86
CA VAL A 367 -18.97 -39.96 -22.93
C VAL A 367 -18.40 -40.47 -21.61
N ARG A 368 -17.46 -39.74 -21.00
CA ARG A 368 -16.85 -40.08 -19.71
C ARG A 368 -17.91 -40.16 -18.61
N SER A 369 -18.75 -39.15 -18.47
CA SER A 369 -19.82 -39.09 -17.46
C SER A 369 -20.81 -40.25 -17.61
N GLN A 370 -21.16 -40.62 -18.85
CA GLN A 370 -21.97 -41.81 -19.11
C GLN A 370 -21.28 -43.11 -18.69
N LEU A 371 -19.97 -43.24 -18.90
CA LEU A 371 -19.21 -44.42 -18.45
C LEU A 371 -19.09 -44.48 -16.93
N GLU A 372 -18.82 -43.36 -16.26
CA GLU A 372 -18.75 -43.25 -14.79
C GLU A 372 -20.09 -43.56 -14.12
N SER A 373 -21.20 -43.04 -14.67
CA SER A 373 -22.55 -43.34 -14.20
C SER A 373 -22.88 -44.84 -14.31
N ASN A 374 -22.51 -45.46 -15.44
CA ASN A 374 -22.69 -46.90 -15.64
C ASN A 374 -21.88 -47.76 -14.66
N LEU A 375 -20.73 -47.26 -14.18
CA LEU A 375 -19.92 -47.93 -13.15
C LEU A 375 -20.47 -47.75 -11.74
N LYS A 376 -20.95 -46.56 -11.39
CA LYS A 376 -21.63 -46.32 -10.11
C LYS A 376 -22.82 -47.27 -9.93
N ASN A 377 -23.54 -47.54 -11.02
CA ASN A 377 -24.67 -48.47 -11.03
C ASN A 377 -24.24 -49.95 -10.99
N ASN A 378 -22.98 -50.30 -11.27
CA ASN A 378 -22.46 -51.68 -11.28
C ASN A 378 -20.97 -51.73 -10.87
N PRO A 379 -20.64 -51.55 -9.57
CA PRO A 379 -19.27 -51.37 -9.09
C PRO A 379 -18.38 -52.63 -9.22
N SER A 380 -18.96 -53.81 -9.39
CA SER A 380 -18.25 -55.10 -9.51
C SER A 380 -17.76 -55.43 -10.93
N ARG A 381 -17.97 -54.55 -11.91
CA ARG A 381 -17.53 -54.76 -13.31
C ARG A 381 -16.21 -54.04 -13.62
N ASN A 382 -15.12 -54.80 -13.72
CA ASN A 382 -13.81 -54.30 -14.19
C ASN A 382 -13.68 -54.26 -15.73
N LYS A 383 -14.74 -54.56 -16.48
CA LYS A 383 -14.73 -54.54 -17.96
C LYS A 383 -16.05 -54.02 -18.50
N PHE A 384 -15.99 -53.15 -19.50
CA PHE A 384 -17.18 -52.67 -20.21
C PHE A 384 -17.89 -53.79 -20.98
N SER A 385 -19.21 -53.66 -21.09
CA SER A 385 -20.04 -54.57 -21.88
C SER A 385 -19.67 -54.53 -23.37
N PHE A 386 -19.96 -55.60 -24.10
CA PHE A 386 -19.77 -55.65 -25.55
C PHE A 386 -20.47 -54.47 -26.26
N PHE A 387 -21.70 -54.15 -25.86
CA PHE A 387 -22.47 -53.02 -26.40
C PHE A 387 -21.79 -51.67 -26.17
N THR A 388 -21.25 -51.45 -24.97
CA THR A 388 -20.52 -50.22 -24.63
C THR A 388 -19.26 -50.07 -25.50
N ARG A 389 -18.53 -51.16 -25.76
CA ARG A 389 -17.34 -51.14 -26.63
C ARG A 389 -17.68 -50.85 -28.09
N VAL A 390 -18.76 -51.44 -28.58
CA VAL A 390 -19.29 -51.19 -29.93
C VAL A 390 -19.74 -49.73 -30.06
N TRP A 391 -20.47 -49.20 -29.08
CA TRP A 391 -20.90 -47.81 -29.04
C TRP A 391 -19.72 -46.82 -29.03
N LEU A 392 -18.73 -47.02 -28.17
CA LEU A 392 -17.52 -46.18 -28.13
C LEU A 392 -16.79 -46.14 -29.48
N ARG A 393 -16.70 -47.30 -30.15
CA ARG A 393 -15.98 -47.44 -31.42
C ARG A 393 -16.74 -46.86 -32.61
N PHE A 394 -18.01 -47.20 -32.76
CA PHE A 394 -18.77 -46.95 -33.99
C PHE A 394 -19.69 -45.74 -33.90
N VAL A 395 -20.21 -45.42 -32.71
CA VAL A 395 -21.07 -44.24 -32.51
C VAL A 395 -20.22 -43.03 -32.13
N LYS A 396 -19.29 -43.19 -31.20
CA LYS A 396 -18.42 -42.10 -30.73
C LYS A 396 -17.08 -42.01 -31.48
N GLY A 397 -16.73 -42.99 -32.32
CA GLY A 397 -15.52 -42.92 -33.15
C GLY A 397 -14.20 -42.99 -32.39
N LEU A 398 -14.22 -43.41 -31.11
CA LEU A 398 -13.04 -43.53 -30.25
C LEU A 398 -12.38 -44.89 -30.52
N SER A 399 -11.29 -44.89 -31.28
CA SER A 399 -10.75 -46.09 -31.90
C SER A 399 -9.41 -46.55 -31.33
N ASN A 400 -9.42 -47.64 -30.55
CA ASN A 400 -8.31 -48.61 -30.42
C ASN A 400 -8.85 -49.92 -29.76
N TRP A 401 -8.62 -51.10 -30.34
CA TRP A 401 -9.06 -52.37 -29.73
C TRP A 401 -8.31 -52.70 -28.43
N LYS A 402 -7.09 -52.20 -28.24
CA LYS A 402 -6.36 -52.28 -26.95
C LYS A 402 -7.04 -51.44 -25.88
N PHE A 403 -7.43 -50.20 -26.21
CA PHE A 403 -8.23 -49.31 -25.35
C PHE A 403 -9.55 -49.97 -24.95
N LEU A 404 -10.33 -50.49 -25.90
CA LEU A 404 -11.64 -51.09 -25.63
C LEU A 404 -11.58 -52.39 -24.80
N LYS A 405 -10.43 -53.08 -24.81
CA LYS A 405 -10.18 -54.30 -24.02
C LYS A 405 -9.51 -54.02 -22.67
N GLY A 406 -9.13 -52.77 -22.40
CA GLY A 406 -8.50 -52.34 -21.16
C GLY A 406 -9.41 -52.45 -19.95
N ASP A 407 -8.80 -52.29 -18.77
CA ASP A 407 -9.54 -52.09 -17.54
C ASP A 407 -10.31 -50.77 -17.57
N VAL A 408 -11.43 -50.72 -16.88
CA VAL A 408 -12.31 -49.57 -16.89
C VAL A 408 -11.63 -48.32 -16.32
N ALA A 409 -10.83 -48.46 -15.26
CA ALA A 409 -10.06 -47.35 -14.69
C ALA A 409 -9.08 -46.76 -15.73
N ALA A 410 -8.37 -47.61 -16.47
CA ALA A 410 -7.45 -47.20 -17.52
C ALA A 410 -8.16 -46.53 -18.71
N ILE A 411 -9.37 -46.98 -19.05
CA ILE A 411 -10.18 -46.35 -20.09
C ILE A 411 -10.66 -44.97 -19.67
N ILE A 412 -11.15 -44.80 -18.44
CA ILE A 412 -11.57 -43.50 -17.91
C ILE A 412 -10.38 -42.54 -17.86
N ALA A 413 -9.24 -42.99 -17.33
CA ALA A 413 -8.00 -42.23 -17.31
C ALA A 413 -7.55 -41.79 -18.71
N SER A 414 -7.63 -42.68 -19.71
CA SER A 414 -7.27 -42.35 -21.09
C SER A 414 -8.24 -41.35 -21.73
N LEU A 415 -9.53 -41.38 -21.38
CA LEU A 415 -10.51 -40.39 -21.83
C LEU A 415 -10.28 -39.03 -21.17
N GLU A 416 -9.93 -39.02 -19.88
CA GLU A 416 -9.57 -37.80 -19.14
C GLU A 416 -8.28 -37.17 -19.69
N ASN A 417 -7.24 -37.98 -19.93
CA ASN A 417 -6.03 -37.60 -20.65
C ASN A 417 -6.36 -36.95 -22.00
N PHE A 418 -7.27 -37.58 -22.75
CA PHE A 418 -7.70 -37.10 -24.05
C PHE A 418 -8.48 -35.77 -23.98
N CYS A 419 -9.32 -35.56 -22.95
CA CYS A 419 -9.95 -34.27 -22.68
C CYS A 419 -8.93 -33.16 -22.46
N PHE A 420 -7.87 -33.41 -21.67
CA PHE A 420 -6.81 -32.43 -21.45
C PHE A 420 -6.12 -32.03 -22.76
N ILE A 421 -5.79 -33.01 -23.62
CA ILE A 421 -5.14 -32.75 -24.90
C ILE A 421 -6.01 -31.87 -25.81
N ILE A 422 -7.32 -32.16 -25.92
CA ILE A 422 -8.24 -31.34 -26.72
C ILE A 422 -8.34 -29.93 -26.15
N ARG A 423 -8.51 -29.79 -24.84
CA ARG A 423 -8.62 -28.48 -24.18
C ARG A 423 -7.37 -27.62 -24.41
N LEU A 424 -6.17 -28.21 -24.29
CA LEU A 424 -4.92 -27.51 -24.59
C LEU A 424 -4.83 -27.08 -26.07
N ALA A 425 -5.30 -27.92 -27.00
CA ALA A 425 -5.32 -27.58 -28.42
C ALA A 425 -6.33 -26.45 -28.74
N GLU A 426 -7.52 -26.47 -28.12
CA GLU A 426 -8.53 -25.41 -28.26
C GLU A 426 -8.01 -24.06 -27.75
N TYR A 427 -7.39 -24.05 -26.57
CA TYR A 427 -6.71 -22.88 -26.03
C TYR A 427 -5.59 -22.39 -26.95
N GLY A 428 -4.73 -23.29 -27.45
CA GLY A 428 -3.65 -22.93 -28.38
C GLY A 428 -4.17 -22.29 -29.68
N ASN A 429 -5.26 -22.81 -30.25
CA ASN A 429 -5.91 -22.21 -31.42
C ASN A 429 -6.51 -20.83 -31.10
N ARG A 430 -7.15 -20.68 -29.93
CA ARG A 430 -7.73 -19.41 -29.49
C ARG A 430 -6.66 -18.34 -29.26
N ILE A 431 -5.55 -18.70 -28.61
CA ILE A 431 -4.37 -17.84 -28.42
C ILE A 431 -3.88 -17.34 -29.77
N LYS A 432 -3.63 -18.24 -30.73
CA LYS A 432 -3.14 -17.89 -32.07
C LYS A 432 -4.09 -16.93 -32.80
N SER A 433 -5.41 -17.15 -32.70
CA SER A 433 -6.41 -16.25 -33.28
C SER A 433 -6.39 -14.86 -32.65
N LEU A 434 -6.30 -14.77 -31.33
CA LEU A 434 -6.27 -13.51 -30.60
C LEU A 434 -4.96 -12.75 -30.84
N GLU A 435 -3.82 -13.44 -30.89
CA GLU A 435 -2.51 -12.85 -31.23
C GLU A 435 -2.52 -12.17 -32.60
N ASN A 436 -3.13 -12.82 -33.61
CA ASN A 436 -3.28 -12.23 -34.93
C ASN A 436 -4.15 -10.96 -34.91
N SER A 437 -5.25 -10.97 -34.15
CA SER A 437 -6.16 -9.82 -34.03
C SER A 437 -5.51 -8.63 -33.31
N VAL A 438 -4.80 -8.90 -32.21
CA VAL A 438 -4.05 -7.90 -31.45
C VAL A 438 -2.94 -7.29 -32.32
N LYS A 439 -2.19 -8.13 -33.04
CA LYS A 439 -1.12 -7.67 -33.95
C LYS A 439 -1.66 -6.78 -35.07
N ALA A 440 -2.84 -7.10 -35.62
CA ALA A 440 -3.47 -6.29 -36.67
C ALA A 440 -3.84 -4.86 -36.21
N ASN A 441 -4.00 -4.63 -34.91
CA ASN A 441 -4.42 -3.34 -34.34
C ASN A 441 -3.41 -2.74 -33.34
N GLU A 442 -2.16 -3.22 -33.32
CA GLU A 442 -1.18 -2.91 -32.27
C GLU A 442 -0.89 -1.41 -32.09
N HIS A 443 -1.02 -0.63 -33.17
CA HIS A 443 -0.78 0.82 -33.16
C HIS A 443 -1.90 1.63 -32.46
N ALA A 444 -3.08 1.06 -32.21
CA ALA A 444 -4.22 1.83 -31.70
C ALA A 444 -3.94 2.49 -30.33
N ALA A 445 -3.18 1.82 -29.46
CA ALA A 445 -2.79 2.37 -28.16
C ALA A 445 -1.78 3.53 -28.31
N SER A 446 -0.74 3.38 -29.13
CA SER A 446 0.26 4.43 -29.38
C SER A 446 -0.34 5.62 -30.12
N ASP A 447 -1.28 5.38 -31.03
CA ASP A 447 -2.03 6.42 -31.74
C ASP A 447 -2.87 7.25 -30.77
N LEU A 448 -3.61 6.59 -29.85
CA LEU A 448 -4.37 7.29 -28.82
C LEU A 448 -3.44 8.13 -27.94
N GLN A 449 -2.32 7.55 -27.50
CA GLN A 449 -1.38 8.22 -26.61
C GLN A 449 -0.76 9.46 -27.27
N SER A 450 -0.20 9.31 -28.47
CA SER A 450 0.42 10.41 -29.21
C SER A 450 -0.58 11.53 -29.51
N PHE A 451 -1.77 11.18 -30.00
CA PHE A 451 -2.83 12.14 -30.28
C PHE A 451 -3.30 12.87 -29.02
N SER A 452 -3.48 12.15 -27.91
CA SER A 452 -3.84 12.71 -26.60
C SER A 452 -2.76 13.68 -26.09
N LYS A 453 -1.49 13.35 -26.30
CA LYS A 453 -0.34 14.16 -25.89
C LYS A 453 -0.29 15.48 -26.66
N SER A 454 -0.53 15.46 -27.97
CA SER A 454 -0.63 16.67 -28.78
C SER A 454 -1.76 17.57 -28.31
N ILE A 455 -2.93 17.01 -27.96
CA ILE A 455 -4.05 17.79 -27.38
C ILE A 455 -3.65 18.43 -26.04
N LEU A 456 -3.05 17.67 -25.12
CA LEU A 456 -2.64 18.19 -23.81
C LEU A 456 -1.64 19.34 -23.97
N TYR A 457 -0.57 19.14 -24.73
CA TYR A 457 0.50 20.13 -24.88
C TYR A 457 0.02 21.41 -25.56
N GLU A 458 -0.84 21.32 -26.56
CA GLU A 458 -1.42 22.50 -27.21
C GLU A 458 -2.36 23.26 -26.25
N ASN A 459 -3.13 22.58 -25.41
CA ASN A 459 -3.96 23.24 -24.40
C ASN A 459 -3.11 23.96 -23.33
N VAL A 460 -2.06 23.29 -22.84
CA VAL A 460 -1.11 23.89 -21.88
C VAL A 460 -0.41 25.08 -22.52
N PHE A 461 0.09 24.94 -23.74
CA PHE A 461 0.76 26.03 -24.44
C PHE A 461 -0.16 27.24 -24.62
N ARG A 462 -1.39 27.05 -25.13
CA ARG A 462 -2.35 28.17 -25.29
C ARG A 462 -2.64 28.87 -23.97
N LYS A 463 -2.85 28.12 -22.88
CA LYS A 463 -3.23 28.68 -21.58
C LYS A 463 -2.09 29.44 -20.91
N PHE A 464 -0.86 28.91 -20.97
CA PHE A 464 0.26 29.40 -20.18
C PHE A 464 1.25 30.26 -20.99
N ASN A 465 1.39 30.05 -22.31
CA ASN A 465 2.25 30.88 -23.15
C ASN A 465 1.65 32.27 -23.47
N LEU A 466 0.32 32.43 -23.38
CA LEU A 466 -0.35 33.73 -23.55
C LEU A 466 -0.20 34.66 -22.34
N ARG A 467 0.29 34.16 -21.19
CA ARG A 467 0.58 35.01 -20.02
C ARG A 467 1.97 35.64 -20.20
N LYS A 468 1.99 36.96 -20.44
CA LYS A 468 3.20 37.71 -20.81
C LYS A 468 4.23 37.84 -19.69
N GLU A 469 3.82 37.81 -18.42
CA GLU A 469 4.71 37.91 -17.26
C GLU A 469 4.27 36.95 -16.15
N GLN A 470 5.26 36.25 -15.56
CA GLN A 470 5.05 35.31 -14.46
C GLN A 470 5.05 36.07 -13.13
N THR A 471 4.08 35.78 -12.27
CA THR A 471 4.05 36.34 -10.92
C THR A 471 4.98 35.52 -10.03
N ILE A 472 5.92 36.19 -9.33
CA ILE A 472 6.69 35.56 -8.25
C ILE A 472 5.86 35.71 -6.99
N TYR A 473 5.52 34.58 -6.37
CA TYR A 473 4.68 34.56 -5.18
C TYR A 473 5.52 34.58 -3.91
N THR A 474 5.03 35.26 -2.87
CA THR A 474 5.55 35.17 -1.51
C THR A 474 4.75 34.16 -0.69
N LYS A 475 5.25 33.81 0.49
CA LYS A 475 4.53 32.93 1.42
C LYS A 475 3.16 33.50 1.85
N ASP A 476 3.03 34.81 1.97
CA ASP A 476 1.76 35.49 2.28
C ASP A 476 0.77 35.40 1.10
N ASP A 477 1.28 35.45 -0.14
CA ASP A 477 0.45 35.30 -1.34
C ASP A 477 -0.22 33.91 -1.43
N LEU A 478 0.41 32.85 -0.89
CA LEU A 478 -0.21 31.52 -0.80
C LEU A 478 -1.51 31.52 0.03
N TYR A 479 -1.66 32.49 0.94
CA TYR A 479 -2.87 32.66 1.76
C TYR A 479 -3.80 33.73 1.19
N ARG A 480 -3.28 34.88 0.75
CA ARG A 480 -4.10 36.03 0.33
C ARG A 480 -4.49 36.01 -1.15
N LYS A 481 -3.62 35.48 -2.00
CA LYS A 481 -3.79 35.41 -3.46
C LYS A 481 -3.84 33.97 -3.98
N TRP A 482 -4.30 33.04 -3.13
CA TRP A 482 -4.36 31.61 -3.45
C TRP A 482 -5.10 31.31 -4.77
N SER A 483 -6.14 32.08 -5.09
CA SER A 483 -6.90 31.92 -6.34
C SER A 483 -6.12 32.33 -7.58
N GLU A 484 -5.23 33.31 -7.46
CA GLU A 484 -4.31 33.70 -8.55
C GLU A 484 -3.17 32.71 -8.65
N PHE A 485 -2.62 32.27 -7.52
CA PHE A 485 -1.61 31.22 -7.45
C PHE A 485 -2.03 29.94 -8.20
N LEU A 486 -3.25 29.45 -7.96
CA LEU A 486 -3.79 28.27 -8.63
C LEU A 486 -4.00 28.45 -10.15
N LYS A 487 -4.04 29.70 -10.64
CA LYS A 487 -4.04 29.93 -12.09
C LYS A 487 -2.68 29.60 -12.70
N ASP A 488 -1.57 29.80 -11.99
CA ASP A 488 -0.20 29.55 -12.46
C ASP A 488 0.31 28.15 -12.06
N TYR A 489 -0.21 27.62 -10.96
CA TYR A 489 0.09 26.30 -10.37
C TYR A 489 -1.22 25.52 -10.09
N PRO A 490 -1.91 25.02 -11.13
CA PRO A 490 -3.19 24.33 -10.97
C PRO A 490 -3.11 22.99 -10.24
N ILE A 491 -1.91 22.42 -10.07
CA ILE A 491 -1.68 21.16 -9.34
C ILE A 491 -0.92 21.46 -8.05
N VAL A 492 -1.48 21.10 -6.91
CA VAL A 492 -0.81 21.24 -5.60
C VAL A 492 -0.61 19.86 -5.00
N PHE A 493 0.59 19.60 -4.50
CA PHE A 493 0.93 18.41 -3.73
C PHE A 493 1.00 18.73 -2.24
N SER A 494 0.48 17.85 -1.38
CA SER A 494 0.57 17.99 0.08
C SER A 494 0.41 16.64 0.77
N THR A 495 0.84 16.52 2.03
CA THR A 495 0.44 15.36 2.84
C THR A 495 -1.04 15.46 3.21
N THR A 496 -1.69 14.33 3.48
CA THR A 496 -3.14 14.30 3.78
C THR A 496 -3.48 15.18 4.99
N PHE A 497 -2.67 15.16 6.05
CA PHE A 497 -2.89 15.96 7.26
C PHE A 497 -2.63 17.47 7.07
N ALA A 498 -1.75 17.86 6.13
CA ALA A 498 -1.41 19.27 5.88
C ALA A 498 -2.25 19.88 4.75
N SER A 499 -3.16 19.10 4.14
CA SER A 499 -4.02 19.48 3.02
C SER A 499 -4.76 20.81 3.25
N LYS A 500 -5.43 20.97 4.40
CA LYS A 500 -6.20 22.18 4.75
C LYS A 500 -5.36 23.42 4.97
N SER A 501 -4.07 23.24 5.22
CA SER A 501 -3.09 24.31 5.37
C SER A 501 -2.17 24.48 4.16
N ALA A 502 -2.35 23.74 3.07
CA ALA A 502 -1.47 23.85 1.90
C ALA A 502 -1.50 25.27 1.31
N LEU A 503 -2.69 25.89 1.29
CA LEU A 503 -2.97 27.27 0.92
C LEU A 503 -3.81 27.94 2.03
N SER A 504 -4.61 28.93 1.66
CA SER A 504 -5.70 29.46 2.50
C SER A 504 -6.65 28.33 2.99
N PRO A 505 -7.12 28.34 4.24
CA PRO A 505 -8.18 27.42 4.70
C PRO A 505 -9.47 27.49 3.88
N ASN A 506 -9.68 28.58 3.13
CA ASN A 506 -10.79 28.79 2.20
C ASN A 506 -10.54 28.29 0.79
N ALA A 507 -9.32 27.88 0.46
CA ALA A 507 -9.04 27.35 -0.86
C ALA A 507 -9.86 26.09 -1.07
N VAL A 508 -10.71 26.11 -2.10
CA VAL A 508 -11.49 24.95 -2.55
C VAL A 508 -11.01 24.60 -3.95
N PHE A 509 -10.43 23.42 -4.08
CA PHE A 509 -10.00 22.83 -5.35
C PHE A 509 -11.20 22.21 -6.07
N ASP A 510 -11.11 22.08 -7.39
CA ASP A 510 -12.12 21.34 -8.13
C ASP A 510 -12.05 19.84 -7.79
N TYR A 511 -10.83 19.31 -7.62
CA TYR A 511 -10.57 17.91 -7.30
C TYR A 511 -9.53 17.75 -6.18
N VAL A 512 -9.75 16.77 -5.31
CA VAL A 512 -8.69 16.15 -4.51
C VAL A 512 -8.46 14.74 -5.03
N ILE A 513 -7.21 14.33 -5.16
CA ILE A 513 -6.80 12.97 -5.52
C ILE A 513 -5.95 12.44 -4.38
N MET A 514 -6.40 11.36 -3.74
CA MET A 514 -5.72 10.78 -2.58
C MET A 514 -5.12 9.43 -2.95
N ASP A 515 -3.79 9.32 -2.94
CA ASP A 515 -3.07 8.06 -3.21
C ASP A 515 -2.66 7.35 -1.91
N GLU A 516 -2.57 6.02 -1.96
CA GLU A 516 -2.33 5.14 -0.80
C GLU A 516 -3.34 5.33 0.35
N SER A 517 -4.61 5.53 0.01
CA SER A 517 -5.68 5.82 0.99
C SER A 517 -6.05 4.68 1.94
N SER A 518 -5.60 3.43 1.70
CA SER A 518 -5.72 2.33 2.67
C SER A 518 -4.90 2.59 3.94
N GLN A 519 -3.84 3.40 3.84
CA GLN A 519 -2.99 3.80 4.96
C GLN A 519 -3.45 5.11 5.64
N VAL A 520 -4.64 5.62 5.28
CA VAL A 520 -5.20 6.88 5.78
C VAL A 520 -6.36 6.58 6.72
N ASP A 521 -6.31 7.13 7.93
CA ASP A 521 -7.45 7.08 8.86
C ASP A 521 -8.58 8.02 8.41
N ILE A 522 -9.81 7.72 8.84
CA ILE A 522 -11.01 8.42 8.39
C ILE A 522 -10.95 9.92 8.69
N ALA A 523 -10.50 10.31 9.88
CA ALA A 523 -10.40 11.73 10.26
C ALA A 523 -9.42 12.50 9.35
N THR A 524 -8.27 11.91 9.06
CA THR A 524 -7.28 12.51 8.16
C THR A 524 -7.79 12.56 6.72
N GLY A 525 -8.46 11.50 6.25
CA GLY A 525 -9.03 11.46 4.90
C GLY A 525 -10.17 12.46 4.70
N ALA A 526 -11.08 12.55 5.67
CA ALA A 526 -12.18 13.51 5.71
C ALA A 526 -11.69 14.97 5.66
N LEU A 527 -10.59 15.28 6.36
CA LEU A 527 -9.95 16.59 6.30
C LEU A 527 -9.49 16.93 4.88
N ALA A 528 -8.88 15.98 4.16
CA ALA A 528 -8.39 16.24 2.80
C ALA A 528 -9.54 16.46 1.80
N ILE A 529 -10.63 15.70 1.90
CA ILE A 529 -11.80 15.89 1.02
C ILE A 529 -12.61 17.16 1.36
N SER A 530 -12.36 17.79 2.51
CA SER A 530 -12.90 19.12 2.84
C SER A 530 -12.34 20.26 1.99
N CYS A 531 -11.22 20.02 1.29
CA CYS A 531 -10.53 21.01 0.48
C CYS A 531 -10.99 21.03 -0.98
N ALA A 532 -11.90 20.16 -1.40
CA ALA A 532 -12.27 20.04 -2.81
C ALA A 532 -13.74 19.72 -3.03
N LYS A 533 -14.22 20.01 -4.25
CA LYS A 533 -15.58 19.69 -4.69
C LYS A 533 -15.75 18.21 -5.03
N ASN A 534 -14.76 17.63 -5.70
CA ASN A 534 -14.75 16.23 -6.10
C ASN A 534 -13.56 15.50 -5.47
N ALA A 535 -13.70 14.21 -5.19
CA ALA A 535 -12.66 13.38 -4.59
C ALA A 535 -12.44 12.10 -5.41
N VAL A 536 -11.18 11.84 -5.75
CA VAL A 536 -10.74 10.57 -6.34
C VAL A 536 -9.88 9.86 -5.30
N ILE A 537 -10.41 8.80 -4.73
CA ILE A 537 -9.75 8.02 -3.70
C ILE A 537 -9.04 6.84 -4.36
N VAL A 538 -7.73 6.71 -4.15
CA VAL A 538 -6.87 5.72 -4.81
C VAL A 538 -6.15 4.91 -3.75
N GLY A 539 -6.17 3.58 -3.87
CA GLY A 539 -5.52 2.69 -2.91
C GLY A 539 -5.84 1.23 -3.17
N ASP A 540 -5.74 0.40 -2.14
CA ASP A 540 -6.01 -1.04 -2.23
C ASP A 540 -6.37 -1.61 -0.86
N SER A 541 -7.61 -2.08 -0.68
CA SER A 541 -8.09 -2.65 0.59
C SER A 541 -7.52 -4.05 0.88
N LYS A 542 -6.83 -4.66 -0.08
CA LYS A 542 -6.16 -5.96 0.10
C LYS A 542 -4.69 -5.82 0.50
N GLN A 543 -4.16 -4.59 0.53
CA GLN A 543 -2.82 -4.29 1.02
C GLN A 543 -2.86 -3.69 2.42
N LEU A 544 -1.69 -3.40 2.99
CA LEU A 544 -1.54 -2.91 4.35
C LEU A 544 -2.39 -1.67 4.64
N GLU A 545 -3.09 -1.75 5.76
CA GLU A 545 -3.75 -0.66 6.45
C GLU A 545 -2.80 0.13 7.36
N LYS A 546 -3.30 1.22 7.92
CA LYS A 546 -2.57 1.99 8.92
C LYS A 546 -2.43 1.17 10.20
N VAL A 547 -1.19 1.00 10.67
CA VAL A 547 -0.90 0.40 11.98
C VAL A 547 -1.37 1.36 13.07
N MET A 548 -2.26 0.88 13.95
CA MET A 548 -2.66 1.58 15.17
C MET A 548 -2.15 0.83 16.40
N THR A 549 -1.76 1.58 17.42
CA THR A 549 -1.44 0.98 18.71
C THR A 549 -2.72 0.51 19.41
N ARG A 550 -2.59 -0.42 20.35
CA ARG A 550 -3.73 -0.91 21.12
C ARG A 550 -4.42 0.22 21.89
N GLU A 551 -3.62 1.12 22.48
CA GLU A 551 -4.11 2.29 23.22
C GLU A 551 -4.90 3.25 22.31
N GLU A 552 -4.41 3.53 21.09
CA GLU A 552 -5.12 4.33 20.10
C GLU A 552 -6.47 3.71 19.72
N LYS A 553 -6.48 2.40 19.50
CA LYS A 553 -7.67 1.65 19.10
C LYS A 553 -8.75 1.67 20.19
N GLU A 554 -8.37 1.39 21.43
CA GLU A 554 -9.28 1.45 22.59
C GLU A 554 -9.88 2.85 22.73
N LYS A 555 -9.06 3.90 22.62
CA LYS A 555 -9.51 5.29 22.70
C LYS A 555 -10.48 5.70 21.59
N TYR A 556 -10.23 5.30 20.34
CA TYR A 556 -11.14 5.59 19.24
C TYR A 556 -12.46 4.82 19.36
N GLN A 557 -12.42 3.61 19.92
CA GLN A 557 -13.61 2.83 20.19
C GLN A 557 -14.52 3.50 21.23
N GLU A 558 -13.94 4.04 22.32
CA GLU A 558 -14.70 4.82 23.32
C GLU A 558 -15.39 6.05 22.69
N ILE A 559 -14.68 6.78 21.82
CA ILE A 559 -15.23 7.94 21.11
C ILE A 559 -16.37 7.51 20.17
N PHE A 560 -16.21 6.40 19.47
CA PHE A 560 -17.22 5.85 18.57
C PHE A 560 -18.52 5.51 19.31
N GLU A 561 -18.42 4.83 20.46
CA GLU A 561 -19.56 4.45 21.30
C GLU A 561 -20.30 5.66 21.88
N LYS A 562 -19.58 6.74 22.19
CA LYS A 562 -20.16 8.01 22.66
C LYS A 562 -21.02 8.70 21.61
N HIS A 563 -20.57 8.76 20.35
CA HIS A 563 -21.23 9.52 19.28
C HIS A 563 -22.31 8.73 18.52
N LYS A 564 -22.29 7.39 18.59
CA LYS A 564 -23.28 6.52 17.91
C LYS A 564 -23.41 6.76 16.40
N VAL A 565 -22.30 7.09 15.75
CA VAL A 565 -22.25 7.22 14.28
C VAL A 565 -22.29 5.83 13.62
N PRO A 566 -22.70 5.71 12.35
CA PRO A 566 -22.71 4.42 11.65
C PRO A 566 -21.32 3.76 11.60
N GLN A 567 -21.29 2.42 11.58
CA GLN A 567 -20.07 1.61 11.59
C GLN A 567 -19.08 1.97 10.47
N MET A 568 -19.55 2.51 9.34
CA MET A 568 -18.66 2.97 8.26
C MET A 568 -17.73 4.11 8.68
N TYR A 569 -18.04 4.87 9.73
CA TYR A 569 -17.18 5.92 10.27
C TYR A 569 -16.29 5.46 11.44
N ASN A 570 -16.32 4.17 11.83
CA ASN A 570 -15.53 3.70 12.98
C ASN A 570 -14.02 3.78 12.69
N CYS A 571 -13.35 4.76 13.31
CA CYS A 571 -11.93 5.04 13.10
C CYS A 571 -11.00 4.01 13.76
N ALA A 572 -11.52 3.15 14.65
CA ALA A 572 -10.76 2.11 15.33
C ALA A 572 -10.56 0.86 14.44
N ASP A 573 -11.51 0.60 13.53
CA ASP A 573 -11.58 -0.66 12.76
C ASP A 573 -11.69 -0.47 11.25
N VAL A 574 -11.86 0.77 10.75
CA VAL A 574 -12.14 1.01 9.33
C VAL A 574 -11.18 2.05 8.77
N SER A 575 -10.52 1.70 7.67
CA SER A 575 -9.69 2.63 6.90
C SER A 575 -10.55 3.68 6.17
N PHE A 576 -9.96 4.82 5.78
CA PHE A 576 -10.71 5.81 4.99
C PHE A 576 -11.16 5.25 3.63
N LEU A 577 -10.33 4.42 2.99
CA LEU A 577 -10.66 3.75 1.73
C LEU A 577 -11.89 2.84 1.89
N ASP A 578 -11.96 2.03 2.94
CA ASP A 578 -13.11 1.14 3.18
C ASP A 578 -14.35 1.92 3.57
N SER A 579 -14.19 2.99 4.35
CA SER A 579 -15.29 3.90 4.71
C SER A 579 -15.94 4.51 3.47
N ILE A 580 -15.13 5.10 2.57
CA ILE A 580 -15.60 5.64 1.29
C ILE A 580 -16.20 4.52 0.43
N GLY A 581 -15.56 3.35 0.40
CA GLY A 581 -16.08 2.17 -0.30
C GLY A 581 -17.47 1.76 0.17
N ARG A 582 -17.77 1.82 1.46
CA ARG A 582 -19.12 1.54 1.99
C ARG A 582 -20.11 2.68 1.70
N PHE A 583 -19.62 3.91 1.55
CA PHE A 583 -20.44 5.11 1.30
C PHE A 583 -20.84 5.28 -0.17
N ILE A 584 -20.03 4.85 -1.15
CA ILE A 584 -20.31 5.08 -2.58
C ILE A 584 -20.92 3.85 -3.28
N PRO A 585 -21.72 4.03 -4.35
CA PRO A 585 -22.25 2.93 -5.14
C PRO A 585 -21.15 2.17 -5.88
N GLU A 586 -21.38 0.88 -6.15
CA GLU A 586 -20.46 0.03 -6.93
C GLU A 586 -20.06 0.63 -8.27
N ALA A 587 -20.97 1.35 -8.93
CA ALA A 587 -20.70 1.99 -10.22
C ALA A 587 -19.65 3.12 -10.15
N ALA A 588 -19.35 3.64 -8.96
CA ALA A 588 -18.30 4.63 -8.71
C ALA A 588 -16.96 3.99 -8.28
N LYS A 589 -16.92 2.67 -8.13
CA LYS A 589 -15.72 1.89 -7.80
C LYS A 589 -15.13 1.28 -9.06
N THR A 590 -13.81 1.35 -9.20
CA THR A 590 -13.08 0.71 -10.29
C THR A 590 -11.88 -0.04 -9.75
N LEU A 591 -11.86 -1.37 -9.95
CA LEU A 591 -10.65 -2.17 -9.77
C LEU A 591 -9.79 -2.08 -11.05
N LEU A 592 -8.53 -1.69 -10.91
CA LEU A 592 -7.53 -1.75 -11.96
C LEU A 592 -7.07 -3.21 -12.13
N LYS A 593 -7.43 -3.82 -13.25
CA LYS A 593 -7.31 -5.27 -13.47
C LYS A 593 -5.98 -5.67 -14.08
N GLU A 594 -5.48 -4.86 -14.99
CA GLU A 594 -4.29 -5.17 -15.79
C GLU A 594 -3.02 -4.96 -14.96
N HIS A 595 -2.25 -6.04 -14.77
CA HIS A 595 -1.04 -6.07 -13.96
C HIS A 595 0.21 -6.28 -14.83
N TYR A 596 1.22 -5.41 -14.67
CA TYR A 596 2.39 -5.36 -15.55
C TYR A 596 3.74 -5.63 -14.86
N ARG A 597 3.73 -5.94 -13.56
CA ARG A 597 4.95 -5.92 -12.72
C ARG A 597 5.52 -7.31 -12.48
N CYS A 598 4.79 -8.15 -11.78
CA CYS A 598 5.24 -9.43 -11.27
C CYS A 598 5.16 -10.49 -12.35
N HIS A 599 6.06 -11.46 -12.31
CA HIS A 599 5.98 -12.69 -13.09
C HIS A 599 4.60 -13.35 -12.89
N PRO A 600 3.98 -13.94 -13.93
CA PRO A 600 2.62 -14.50 -13.83
C PRO A 600 2.41 -15.44 -12.65
N LYS A 601 3.30 -16.43 -12.47
CA LYS A 601 3.24 -17.34 -11.32
C LYS A 601 3.29 -16.65 -9.95
N ILE A 602 3.94 -15.49 -9.81
CA ILE A 602 4.04 -14.76 -8.53
C ILE A 602 2.72 -14.07 -8.22
N ILE A 603 2.22 -13.23 -9.14
CA ILE A 603 1.00 -12.47 -8.90
C ILE A 603 -0.26 -13.34 -8.89
N GLU A 604 -0.23 -14.49 -9.57
CA GLU A 604 -1.38 -15.38 -9.66
C GLU A 604 -1.80 -15.96 -8.28
N PHE A 605 -0.84 -16.18 -7.37
CA PHE A 605 -1.17 -16.47 -5.97
C PHE A 605 -2.03 -15.36 -5.36
N CYS A 606 -1.58 -14.10 -5.51
CA CYS A 606 -2.32 -12.96 -4.97
C CYS A 606 -3.69 -12.81 -5.67
N ASN A 607 -3.74 -13.03 -6.98
CA ASN A 607 -4.95 -12.94 -7.80
C ASN A 607 -6.04 -13.91 -7.31
N GLN A 608 -5.66 -15.18 -7.11
CA GLN A 608 -6.54 -16.23 -6.60
C GLN A 608 -6.97 -15.97 -5.17
N LYS A 609 -6.05 -15.52 -4.31
CA LYS A 609 -6.30 -15.41 -2.87
C LYS A 609 -7.00 -14.13 -2.44
N PHE A 610 -6.76 -13.00 -3.12
CA PHE A 610 -7.20 -11.67 -2.67
C PHE A 610 -8.10 -10.92 -3.65
N TYR A 611 -8.07 -11.26 -4.94
CA TYR A 611 -8.73 -10.48 -5.99
C TYR A 611 -9.73 -11.29 -6.82
N ASP A 612 -10.15 -12.46 -6.33
CA ASP A 612 -11.18 -13.32 -6.96
C ASP A 612 -10.93 -13.57 -8.46
N ASN A 613 -9.66 -13.76 -8.86
CA ASN A 613 -9.24 -13.96 -10.26
C ASN A 613 -9.65 -12.82 -11.22
N GLN A 614 -9.87 -11.60 -10.70
CA GLN A 614 -10.25 -10.46 -11.52
C GLN A 614 -9.06 -9.82 -12.24
N LEU A 615 -7.83 -10.02 -11.77
CA LEU A 615 -6.64 -9.44 -12.38
C LEU A 615 -6.31 -10.11 -13.72
N VAL A 616 -5.73 -9.32 -14.61
CA VAL A 616 -5.28 -9.72 -15.94
C VAL A 616 -3.78 -9.50 -16.02
N VAL A 617 -3.00 -10.58 -16.10
CA VAL A 617 -1.55 -10.49 -16.06
C VAL A 617 -0.99 -10.23 -17.46
N LEU A 618 -0.33 -9.09 -17.64
CA LEU A 618 0.25 -8.62 -18.92
C LEU A 618 1.78 -8.53 -18.88
N SER A 619 2.41 -9.00 -17.81
CA SER A 619 3.88 -9.10 -17.72
C SER A 619 4.42 -10.21 -18.63
N ASN A 620 5.51 -9.95 -19.36
CA ASN A 620 6.14 -10.90 -20.28
C ASN A 620 7.39 -11.58 -19.68
N ASN A 621 7.41 -11.80 -18.38
CA ASN A 621 8.57 -12.33 -17.68
C ASN A 621 8.75 -13.83 -17.95
N THR A 622 10.00 -14.29 -18.13
CA THR A 622 10.35 -15.67 -18.54
C THR A 622 11.28 -16.35 -17.54
N GLU A 623 11.40 -15.85 -16.30
CA GLU A 623 12.13 -16.53 -15.23
C GLU A 623 11.61 -17.97 -15.06
N GLN A 624 12.52 -18.95 -15.05
CA GLN A 624 12.15 -20.36 -15.02
C GLN A 624 11.66 -20.77 -13.64
N ASN A 625 12.35 -20.30 -12.59
CA ASN A 625 12.04 -20.61 -11.18
C ASN A 625 11.67 -19.31 -10.43
N PRO A 626 10.50 -18.72 -10.71
CA PRO A 626 10.08 -17.45 -10.12
C PRO A 626 9.64 -17.59 -8.66
N LEU A 627 9.41 -18.82 -8.18
CA LEU A 627 8.97 -19.12 -6.82
C LEU A 627 9.91 -20.19 -6.23
N VAL A 628 10.49 -19.88 -5.07
CA VAL A 628 11.38 -20.79 -4.34
C VAL A 628 10.99 -20.80 -2.86
N ILE A 629 10.98 -21.99 -2.26
CA ILE A 629 10.95 -22.13 -0.80
C ILE A 629 12.31 -22.62 -0.34
N HIS A 630 12.87 -21.92 0.64
CA HIS A 630 14.10 -22.28 1.32
C HIS A 630 13.79 -22.68 2.76
N TRP A 631 13.86 -23.97 3.05
CA TRP A 631 13.53 -24.53 4.35
C TRP A 631 14.70 -24.48 5.32
N THR A 632 14.50 -23.90 6.51
CA THR A 632 15.44 -24.02 7.63
C THR A 632 14.92 -24.97 8.69
N ALA A 633 15.83 -25.51 9.52
CA ALA A 633 15.40 -26.25 10.70
C ALA A 633 14.67 -25.33 11.69
N PRO A 634 13.62 -25.82 12.40
CA PRO A 634 12.98 -25.04 13.45
C PRO A 634 13.97 -24.63 14.54
N THR A 635 13.80 -23.42 15.08
CA THR A 635 14.63 -22.92 16.19
C THR A 635 13.83 -22.01 17.10
N SER A 636 14.23 -21.89 18.37
CA SER A 636 13.62 -20.90 19.27
C SER A 636 13.98 -19.49 18.81
N ARG A 637 12.98 -18.65 18.50
CA ARG A 637 13.18 -17.22 18.21
C ARG A 637 13.48 -16.44 19.48
N GLU A 638 14.37 -15.46 19.43
CA GLU A 638 14.66 -14.57 20.56
C GLU A 638 14.49 -13.12 20.13
N ASN A 639 13.66 -12.36 20.86
CA ASN A 639 13.33 -10.97 20.53
C ASN A 639 12.90 -10.79 19.05
N ASN A 640 12.13 -11.72 18.51
CA ASN A 640 11.71 -11.75 17.10
C ASN A 640 12.89 -11.82 16.10
N VAL A 641 13.94 -12.58 16.45
CA VAL A 641 15.07 -12.91 15.57
C VAL A 641 15.17 -14.42 15.41
N ASN A 642 15.39 -14.87 14.17
CA ASN A 642 15.68 -16.25 13.81
C ASN A 642 17.04 -16.32 13.10
N GLN A 643 18.07 -16.72 13.85
CA GLN A 643 19.47 -16.72 13.38
C GLN A 643 19.68 -17.69 12.21
N LYS A 644 19.05 -18.87 12.22
CA LYS A 644 19.20 -19.84 11.12
C LYS A 644 18.67 -19.31 9.79
N GLN A 645 17.57 -18.55 9.82
CA GLN A 645 17.09 -17.87 8.61
C GLN A 645 18.06 -16.80 8.14
N ILE A 646 18.74 -16.08 9.05
CA ILE A 646 19.79 -15.09 8.69
C ILE A 646 20.96 -15.80 8.01
N ASP A 647 21.45 -16.88 8.61
CA ASP A 647 22.58 -17.65 8.11
C ASP A 647 22.27 -18.27 6.74
N ALA A 648 21.10 -18.91 6.59
CA ALA A 648 20.65 -19.47 5.32
C ALA A 648 20.50 -18.39 4.23
N ILE A 649 19.96 -17.21 4.57
CA ILE A 649 19.86 -16.10 3.61
C ILE A 649 21.24 -15.68 3.13
N ALA A 650 22.18 -15.46 4.05
CA ALA A 650 23.51 -14.97 3.72
C ALA A 650 24.38 -15.99 2.98
N GLN A 651 24.36 -17.25 3.41
CA GLN A 651 25.28 -18.28 2.95
C GLN A 651 24.75 -19.08 1.76
N GLU A 652 23.42 -19.19 1.61
CA GLU A 652 22.80 -20.10 0.64
C GLU A 652 21.91 -19.36 -0.36
N VAL A 653 21.04 -18.47 0.10
CA VAL A 653 20.09 -17.79 -0.79
C VAL A 653 20.78 -16.69 -1.61
N MET A 654 21.48 -15.77 -0.96
CA MET A 654 22.12 -14.62 -1.63
C MET A 654 23.08 -15.03 -2.76
N PRO A 655 23.95 -16.05 -2.60
CA PRO A 655 24.86 -16.47 -3.67
C PRO A 655 24.17 -17.05 -4.91
N THR A 656 22.91 -17.49 -4.82
CA THR A 656 22.16 -18.05 -5.95
C THR A 656 21.52 -16.97 -6.84
N LEU A 657 21.48 -15.72 -6.38
CA LEU A 657 20.83 -14.63 -7.08
C LEU A 657 21.77 -14.02 -8.12
N LYS A 658 21.26 -13.89 -9.35
CA LYS A 658 22.00 -13.31 -10.49
C LYS A 658 21.95 -11.78 -10.55
N THR A 659 21.02 -11.17 -9.81
CA THR A 659 20.73 -9.74 -9.82
C THR A 659 21.21 -9.08 -8.53
N THR A 660 21.61 -7.82 -8.63
CA THR A 660 21.89 -6.96 -7.46
C THR A 660 20.66 -6.18 -7.00
N ASP A 661 19.58 -6.17 -7.78
CA ASP A 661 18.31 -5.54 -7.40
C ASP A 661 17.47 -6.48 -6.51
N VAL A 662 17.97 -6.70 -5.29
CA VAL A 662 17.39 -7.60 -4.29
C VAL A 662 16.80 -6.80 -3.14
N GLY A 663 15.68 -7.26 -2.59
CA GLY A 663 15.12 -6.77 -1.34
C GLY A 663 14.90 -7.89 -0.34
N ILE A 664 15.26 -7.67 0.92
CA ILE A 664 14.98 -8.61 2.01
C ILE A 664 13.93 -8.01 2.94
N ILE A 665 12.80 -8.69 3.08
CA ILE A 665 11.67 -8.25 3.89
C ILE A 665 11.38 -9.24 5.01
N SER A 666 10.98 -8.72 6.17
CA SER A 666 10.63 -9.51 7.35
C SER A 666 9.61 -8.76 8.21
N PRO A 667 8.69 -9.43 8.95
CA PRO A 667 7.71 -8.74 9.80
C PRO A 667 8.35 -7.91 10.92
N TYR A 668 9.57 -8.24 11.35
CA TYR A 668 10.15 -7.73 12.57
C TYR A 668 11.38 -6.84 12.34
N ASN A 669 11.39 -5.65 12.97
CA ASN A 669 12.50 -4.70 12.86
C ASN A 669 13.85 -5.28 13.33
N LYS A 670 13.87 -6.11 14.38
CA LYS A 670 15.10 -6.68 14.93
C LYS A 670 15.73 -7.68 13.96
N GLN A 671 14.95 -8.56 13.33
CA GLN A 671 15.42 -9.44 12.24
C GLN A 671 16.06 -8.62 11.11
N CYS A 672 15.41 -7.54 10.65
CA CYS A 672 15.97 -6.67 9.61
C CYS A 672 17.29 -6.01 10.02
N SER A 673 17.43 -5.62 11.29
CA SER A 673 18.67 -5.03 11.81
C SER A 673 19.82 -6.03 11.88
N GLU A 674 19.57 -7.28 12.27
CA GLU A 674 20.59 -8.33 12.27
C GLU A 674 20.98 -8.75 10.85
N LEU A 675 20.01 -8.90 9.94
CA LEU A 675 20.28 -9.17 8.52
C LEU A 675 21.19 -8.12 7.87
N ARG A 676 21.02 -6.83 8.21
CA ARG A 676 21.87 -5.74 7.69
C ARG A 676 23.34 -5.87 8.09
N LYS A 677 23.63 -6.51 9.22
CA LYS A 677 25.01 -6.73 9.67
C LYS A 677 25.71 -7.79 8.82
N VAL A 678 24.97 -8.81 8.40
CA VAL A 678 25.52 -9.96 7.68
C VAL A 678 25.50 -9.75 6.16
N VAL A 679 24.48 -9.07 5.64
CA VAL A 679 24.30 -8.80 4.20
C VAL A 679 24.26 -7.27 3.99
N PRO A 680 25.41 -6.60 3.99
CA PRO A 680 25.47 -5.15 3.77
C PRO A 680 25.10 -4.79 2.32
N ASN A 681 24.67 -3.54 2.11
CA ASN A 681 24.36 -2.97 0.80
C ASN A 681 23.13 -3.53 0.06
N ILE A 682 22.25 -4.25 0.76
CA ILE A 682 20.94 -4.67 0.26
C ILE A 682 19.83 -3.86 0.92
N ASP A 683 18.73 -3.64 0.20
CA ASP A 683 17.54 -2.99 0.75
C ASP A 683 16.81 -3.94 1.70
N ILE A 684 17.05 -3.76 3.01
CA ILE A 684 16.45 -4.59 4.06
C ILE A 684 15.53 -3.75 4.93
N SER A 685 14.24 -4.11 5.02
CA SER A 685 13.30 -3.45 5.92
C SER A 685 12.06 -4.27 6.21
N THR A 686 11.27 -3.84 7.20
CA THR A 686 9.94 -4.38 7.45
C THR A 686 8.99 -4.16 6.27
N ILE A 687 7.97 -5.02 6.13
CA ILE A 687 6.98 -4.96 5.04
C ILE A 687 6.32 -3.57 4.94
N HIS A 688 5.91 -2.98 6.07
CA HIS A 688 5.34 -1.63 6.13
C HIS A 688 6.25 -0.54 5.51
N LYS A 689 7.56 -0.59 5.81
CA LYS A 689 8.55 0.36 5.25
C LYS A 689 8.86 0.05 3.78
N PHE A 690 8.67 -1.20 3.35
CA PHE A 690 8.91 -1.62 1.96
C PHE A 690 7.72 -1.34 1.03
N GLN A 691 6.59 -0.89 1.57
CA GLN A 691 5.42 -0.52 0.78
C GLN A 691 5.74 0.61 -0.20
N GLY A 692 5.18 0.50 -1.40
CA GLY A 692 5.47 1.40 -2.53
C GLY A 692 6.78 1.09 -3.26
N ARG A 693 7.67 0.28 -2.70
CA ARG A 693 8.91 -0.19 -3.36
C ARG A 693 8.68 -1.52 -4.09
N GLU A 694 9.63 -1.90 -4.93
CA GLU A 694 9.64 -3.13 -5.72
C GLU A 694 11.09 -3.52 -6.00
N LYS A 695 11.35 -4.81 -6.19
CA LYS A 695 12.66 -5.34 -6.54
C LYS A 695 12.55 -6.47 -7.54
N ASP A 696 13.61 -6.67 -8.31
CA ASP A 696 13.73 -7.80 -9.22
C ASP A 696 13.55 -9.14 -8.48
N SER A 697 14.27 -9.30 -7.36
CA SER A 697 14.15 -10.45 -6.46
C SER A 697 13.78 -10.03 -5.03
N ILE A 698 12.82 -10.72 -4.41
CA ILE A 698 12.45 -10.51 -3.01
C ILE A 698 12.69 -11.79 -2.21
N ILE A 699 13.36 -11.63 -1.06
CA ILE A 699 13.53 -12.66 -0.05
C ILE A 699 12.63 -12.30 1.14
N PHE A 700 11.70 -13.19 1.50
CA PHE A 700 10.83 -13.02 2.66
C PHE A 700 11.22 -13.97 3.79
N SER A 701 11.70 -13.41 4.91
CA SER A 701 12.02 -14.14 6.13
C SER A 701 10.83 -14.11 7.08
N THR A 702 10.21 -15.28 7.27
CA THR A 702 9.05 -15.48 8.15
C THR A 702 9.36 -15.26 9.63
N VAL A 703 10.61 -15.53 10.04
CA VAL A 703 11.11 -15.53 11.43
C VAL A 703 10.46 -16.59 12.32
N ASP A 704 9.13 -16.61 12.37
CA ASP A 704 8.37 -17.55 13.17
C ASP A 704 8.36 -18.94 12.53
N ASN A 705 8.48 -19.98 13.35
CA ASN A 705 8.35 -21.36 12.85
C ASN A 705 6.89 -21.66 12.44
N VAL A 706 5.94 -21.06 13.15
CA VAL A 706 4.50 -21.05 12.82
C VAL A 706 4.04 -19.60 12.95
N LEU A 707 3.35 -19.07 11.94
CA LEU A 707 2.98 -17.66 11.93
C LEU A 707 2.06 -17.31 13.11
N THR A 708 2.30 -16.13 13.67
CA THR A 708 1.46 -15.51 14.70
C THR A 708 0.31 -14.73 14.05
N GLU A 709 -0.65 -14.24 14.84
CA GLU A 709 -1.70 -13.35 14.33
C GLU A 709 -1.13 -12.13 13.58
N PHE A 710 0.00 -11.59 14.06
CA PHE A 710 0.68 -10.47 13.41
C PHE A 710 1.40 -10.89 12.12
N SER A 711 2.27 -11.91 12.17
CA SER A 711 3.08 -12.31 11.01
C SER A 711 2.28 -13.08 9.94
N GLY A 712 1.14 -13.64 10.33
CA GLY A 712 0.16 -14.34 9.50
C GLY A 712 -0.95 -13.44 8.96
N ASP A 713 -0.86 -12.12 9.12
CA ASP A 713 -1.79 -11.18 8.50
C ASP A 713 -1.79 -11.38 6.96
N PRO A 714 -2.96 -11.67 6.35
CA PRO A 714 -3.06 -11.86 4.92
C PRO A 714 -2.56 -10.65 4.09
N GLN A 715 -2.73 -9.41 4.57
CA GLN A 715 -2.26 -8.20 3.89
C GLN A 715 -0.72 -8.14 3.89
N ILE A 716 -0.05 -8.58 4.95
CA ILE A 716 1.42 -8.66 5.02
C ILE A 716 1.93 -9.62 3.95
N ILE A 717 1.34 -10.81 3.84
CA ILE A 717 1.75 -11.81 2.84
C ILE A 717 1.45 -11.33 1.42
N ASN A 718 0.26 -10.76 1.17
CA ASN A 718 -0.09 -10.18 -0.13
C ASN A 718 0.94 -9.13 -0.55
N VAL A 719 1.27 -8.21 0.36
CA VAL A 719 2.28 -7.20 0.12
C VAL A 719 3.63 -7.86 -0.13
N ALA A 720 4.09 -8.77 0.73
CA ALA A 720 5.40 -9.41 0.60
C ALA A 720 5.62 -10.08 -0.76
N VAL A 721 4.65 -10.89 -1.22
CA VAL A 721 4.71 -11.60 -2.51
C VAL A 721 4.70 -10.62 -3.69
N SER A 722 3.81 -9.61 -3.65
CA SER A 722 3.64 -8.63 -4.73
C SER A 722 4.80 -7.62 -4.90
N ARG A 723 5.84 -7.65 -4.07
CA ARG A 723 7.04 -6.80 -4.23
C ARG A 723 8.05 -7.36 -5.22
N ALA A 724 7.99 -8.66 -5.54
CA ALA A 724 8.90 -9.34 -6.46
C ALA A 724 8.48 -9.12 -7.91
N LYS A 725 9.41 -8.71 -8.79
CA LYS A 725 9.16 -8.68 -10.24
C LYS A 725 9.39 -10.04 -10.88
N ASN A 726 10.53 -10.67 -10.60
CA ASN A 726 10.96 -11.88 -11.31
C ASN A 726 11.00 -13.09 -10.39
N LYS A 727 11.55 -12.93 -9.18
CA LYS A 727 11.78 -14.05 -8.27
C LYS A 727 11.37 -13.73 -6.84
N PHE A 728 10.55 -14.60 -6.26
CA PHE A 728 10.15 -14.57 -4.86
C PHE A 728 10.69 -15.80 -4.14
N ILE A 729 11.42 -15.57 -3.05
CA ILE A 729 12.03 -16.61 -2.22
C ILE A 729 11.45 -16.54 -0.81
N LEU A 730 10.73 -17.58 -0.42
CA LEU A 730 10.20 -17.76 0.93
C LEU A 730 11.23 -18.49 1.80
N VAL A 731 11.72 -17.86 2.86
CA VAL A 731 12.58 -18.49 3.86
C VAL A 731 11.74 -18.80 5.09
N ALA A 732 11.48 -20.09 5.31
CA ALA A 732 10.58 -20.58 6.33
C ALA A 732 11.16 -21.80 7.06
N SER A 733 10.75 -22.00 8.31
CA SER A 733 11.18 -23.18 9.06
C SER A 733 10.31 -24.38 8.72
N LYS A 734 10.93 -25.57 8.61
CA LYS A 734 10.28 -26.83 8.23
C LYS A 734 9.41 -27.36 9.37
N GLN A 735 8.22 -26.77 9.51
CA GLN A 735 7.21 -27.12 10.51
C GLN A 735 5.81 -27.05 9.89
N GLU A 736 4.94 -27.97 10.27
CA GLU A 736 3.56 -28.03 9.79
C GLU A 736 2.81 -26.75 10.18
N GLN A 737 2.25 -26.06 9.18
CA GLN A 737 1.42 -24.88 9.38
C GLN A 737 -0.03 -25.29 9.63
N PRO A 738 -0.84 -24.47 10.33
CA PRO A 738 -2.27 -24.71 10.44
C PRO A 738 -2.91 -24.79 9.05
N LYS A 739 -3.66 -25.87 8.80
CA LYS A 739 -4.33 -26.10 7.52
C LYS A 739 -5.24 -24.94 7.16
N GLY A 740 -5.11 -24.43 5.93
CA GLY A 740 -5.90 -23.30 5.42
C GLY A 740 -5.46 -21.93 5.95
N SER A 741 -4.32 -21.86 6.67
CA SER A 741 -3.67 -20.57 6.96
C SER A 741 -3.07 -19.97 5.68
N ILE A 742 -2.87 -18.65 5.65
CA ILE A 742 -2.32 -17.98 4.46
C ILE A 742 -0.94 -18.50 4.04
N LEU A 743 -0.11 -18.93 5.00
CA LEU A 743 1.21 -19.49 4.72
C LEU A 743 1.12 -20.93 4.22
N ASP A 744 0.20 -21.73 4.76
CA ASP A 744 -0.10 -23.08 4.25
C ASP A 744 -0.54 -23.02 2.78
N ASP A 745 -1.45 -22.09 2.45
CA ASP A 745 -1.88 -21.85 1.07
C ASP A 745 -0.73 -21.39 0.17
N LEU A 746 0.14 -20.50 0.64
CA LEU A 746 1.31 -20.04 -0.12
C LEU A 746 2.31 -21.17 -0.37
N ILE A 747 2.61 -21.97 0.65
CA ILE A 747 3.49 -23.13 0.55
C ILE A 747 2.91 -24.14 -0.45
N GLY A 748 1.63 -24.49 -0.29
CA GLY A 748 0.91 -25.40 -1.18
C GLY A 748 0.88 -24.88 -2.62
N TYR A 749 0.64 -23.59 -2.81
CA TYR A 749 0.68 -22.95 -4.13
C TYR A 749 2.06 -23.02 -4.79
N ILE A 750 3.13 -22.72 -4.05
CA ILE A 750 4.50 -22.78 -4.60
C ILE A 750 4.85 -24.23 -4.95
N GLN A 751 4.53 -25.19 -4.09
CA GLN A 751 4.76 -26.62 -4.36
C GLN A 751 3.96 -27.13 -5.57
N TYR A 752 2.69 -26.72 -5.70
CA TYR A 752 1.84 -27.11 -6.81
C TYR A 752 2.33 -26.58 -8.17
N ASN A 753 2.87 -25.36 -8.21
CA ASN A 753 3.30 -24.71 -9.46
C ASN A 753 4.74 -25.04 -9.88
N ALA A 754 5.27 -26.18 -9.41
CA ALA A 754 6.65 -26.63 -9.60
C ALA A 754 7.71 -25.63 -9.08
N GLY A 755 7.42 -24.98 -7.94
CA GLY A 755 8.40 -24.15 -7.25
C GLY A 755 9.57 -24.99 -6.73
N GLU A 756 10.76 -24.41 -6.76
CA GLU A 756 11.95 -25.08 -6.26
C GLU A 756 11.90 -25.12 -4.73
N SER A 757 11.99 -26.32 -4.16
CA SER A 757 12.08 -26.51 -2.70
C SER A 757 13.50 -26.89 -2.36
N VAL A 758 14.19 -25.99 -1.65
CA VAL A 758 15.58 -26.18 -1.22
C VAL A 758 15.57 -26.39 0.29
N GLU A 759 16.15 -27.50 0.74
CA GLU A 759 16.45 -27.70 2.16
C GLU A 759 17.81 -27.07 2.47
N SER A 760 17.84 -26.23 3.51
CA SER A 760 19.06 -25.58 3.95
C SER A 760 20.08 -26.63 4.39
N LYS A 761 21.32 -26.43 3.96
CA LYS A 761 22.49 -27.18 4.43
C LYS A 761 23.08 -26.54 5.70
N VAL A 762 22.61 -25.36 6.10
CA VAL A 762 22.90 -24.78 7.41
C VAL A 762 22.11 -25.56 8.46
N TYR A 763 22.75 -26.56 9.06
CA TYR A 763 22.20 -27.37 10.15
C TYR A 763 22.89 -27.01 11.48
N SER A 764 22.14 -27.17 12.56
CA SER A 764 22.69 -27.21 13.91
C SER A 764 22.58 -28.62 14.46
N ILE A 765 23.60 -29.05 15.22
CA ILE A 765 23.49 -30.32 15.95
C ILE A 765 22.28 -30.35 16.90
N PHE A 766 21.82 -29.17 17.33
CA PHE A 766 20.69 -29.00 18.22
C PHE A 766 19.32 -28.99 17.53
N ASP A 767 19.25 -29.08 16.19
CA ASP A 767 18.00 -29.16 15.41
C ASP A 767 17.09 -30.30 15.88
N VAL A 768 17.72 -31.38 16.31
CA VAL A 768 17.09 -32.58 16.86
C VAL A 768 16.16 -32.22 18.04
N LEU A 769 16.50 -31.22 18.86
CA LEU A 769 15.70 -30.79 20.01
C LEU A 769 14.32 -30.24 19.65
N PHE A 770 14.15 -29.74 18.42
CA PHE A 770 12.93 -29.08 17.96
C PHE A 770 12.09 -29.97 17.03
N SER A 771 12.52 -31.21 16.78
CA SER A 771 11.76 -32.17 15.97
C SER A 771 10.73 -32.94 16.81
N GLN A 772 9.48 -33.04 16.34
CA GLN A 772 8.39 -33.76 17.04
C GLN A 772 8.69 -35.25 17.26
N LYS A 773 9.60 -35.85 16.48
CA LYS A 773 10.00 -37.27 16.57
C LYS A 773 10.96 -37.59 17.74
N CYS A 774 11.46 -36.60 18.47
CA CYS A 774 12.48 -36.83 19.51
C CYS A 774 11.96 -37.32 20.85
N CYS A 775 10.68 -37.16 21.15
CA CYS A 775 10.14 -37.57 22.47
C CYS A 775 10.22 -39.10 22.71
N THR A 776 10.38 -39.92 21.66
CA THR A 776 10.40 -41.38 21.75
C THR A 776 11.80 -41.99 21.71
N ASN A 777 12.74 -41.44 20.93
CA ASN A 777 14.06 -42.07 20.72
C ASN A 777 15.12 -41.71 21.77
N PHE A 778 14.93 -40.65 22.56
CA PHE A 778 15.89 -40.23 23.59
C PHE A 778 15.77 -40.97 24.93
N ARG A 779 14.77 -41.86 25.11
CA ARG A 779 14.56 -42.61 26.37
C ARG A 779 15.51 -43.80 26.57
N ASN A 780 16.19 -44.28 25.52
CA ASN A 780 17.01 -45.50 25.56
C ASN A 780 18.51 -45.26 25.34
N MET A 781 19.01 -44.03 25.56
CA MET A 781 20.42 -43.70 25.28
C MET A 781 21.19 -43.41 26.57
N GLU A 782 22.48 -43.76 26.62
CA GLU A 782 23.40 -43.30 27.67
C GLU A 782 23.37 -41.77 27.74
N SER A 783 22.88 -41.24 28.86
CA SER A 783 22.80 -39.81 29.16
C SER A 783 23.89 -39.45 30.16
N ILE A 784 24.83 -38.60 29.75
CA ILE A 784 25.85 -38.06 30.64
C ILE A 784 25.36 -36.81 31.40
N SER A 785 24.32 -36.15 30.89
CA SER A 785 23.69 -34.97 31.47
C SER A 785 22.17 -35.09 31.52
N LYS A 786 21.54 -34.35 32.44
CA LYS A 786 20.08 -34.11 32.43
C LYS A 786 19.64 -33.18 31.29
N TYR A 787 20.54 -32.42 30.69
CA TYR A 787 20.25 -31.49 29.61
C TYR A 787 20.43 -32.19 28.23
N PRO A 788 19.37 -32.26 27.40
CA PRO A 788 19.46 -32.88 26.08
C PRO A 788 20.51 -32.25 25.15
N SER A 789 20.73 -30.94 25.24
CA SER A 789 21.74 -30.21 24.46
C SER A 789 23.17 -30.72 24.72
N GLU A 790 23.56 -30.89 25.99
CA GLU A 790 24.89 -31.39 26.36
C GLU A 790 25.11 -32.84 25.88
N ASN A 791 24.10 -33.69 25.99
CA ASN A 791 24.18 -35.07 25.48
C ASN A 791 24.39 -35.12 23.95
N ILE A 792 23.75 -34.21 23.22
CA ILE A 792 23.92 -34.08 21.76
C ILE A 792 25.33 -33.58 21.43
N ALA A 793 25.79 -32.53 22.11
CA ALA A 793 27.12 -31.96 21.92
C ALA A 793 28.23 -32.99 22.19
N TYR A 794 28.13 -33.75 23.28
CA TYR A 794 29.10 -34.80 23.62
C TYR A 794 29.25 -35.86 22.52
N ARG A 795 28.16 -36.27 21.88
CA ARG A 795 28.22 -37.24 20.78
C ARG A 795 28.90 -36.66 19.56
N MET A 796 28.57 -35.43 19.19
CA MET A 796 29.26 -34.74 18.10
C MET A 796 30.75 -34.66 18.39
N ILE A 797 31.14 -34.24 19.60
CA ILE A 797 32.55 -34.15 20.00
C ILE A 797 33.21 -35.53 19.91
N ARG A 798 32.62 -36.58 20.48
CA ARG A 798 33.14 -37.95 20.39
C ARG A 798 33.30 -38.43 18.94
N ASP A 799 32.34 -38.12 18.08
CA ASP A 799 32.38 -38.49 16.66
C ASP A 799 33.47 -37.73 15.90
N VAL A 800 33.68 -36.44 16.18
CA VAL A 800 34.80 -35.67 15.62
C VAL A 800 36.14 -36.21 16.15
N LEU A 801 36.22 -36.55 17.43
CA LEU A 801 37.45 -37.09 18.03
C LEU A 801 37.80 -38.51 17.56
N LYS A 802 36.90 -39.25 16.89
CA LYS A 802 37.25 -40.54 16.26
C LYS A 802 38.35 -40.39 15.19
N SER A 803 38.42 -39.24 14.52
CA SER A 803 39.49 -38.94 13.55
C SER A 803 40.77 -38.39 14.23
N CYS A 804 40.74 -38.14 15.54
CA CYS A 804 41.83 -37.58 16.33
C CYS A 804 42.15 -38.47 17.56
N PRO A 805 42.72 -39.67 17.38
CA PRO A 805 42.88 -40.66 18.46
C PRO A 805 43.84 -40.23 19.59
N SER A 806 44.65 -39.20 19.34
CA SER A 806 45.55 -38.56 20.31
C SER A 806 44.82 -37.64 21.29
N LEU A 807 43.52 -37.40 21.09
CA LEU A 807 42.71 -36.50 21.92
C LEU A 807 41.65 -37.27 22.71
N ASP A 808 41.23 -36.68 23.83
CA ASP A 808 40.14 -37.20 24.68
C ASP A 808 39.27 -36.05 25.20
N VAL A 809 38.05 -36.34 25.61
CA VAL A 809 37.07 -35.34 26.11
C VAL A 809 36.59 -35.69 27.51
N PHE A 810 36.58 -34.70 28.39
CA PHE A 810 35.97 -34.75 29.71
C PHE A 810 34.70 -33.92 29.76
N PHE A 811 33.67 -34.41 30.44
CA PHE A 811 32.41 -33.70 30.70
C PHE A 811 32.40 -33.15 32.12
N GLU A 812 31.85 -31.94 32.32
CA GLU A 812 31.81 -31.21 33.61
C GLU A 812 33.19 -31.17 34.30
N TYR A 813 34.21 -30.64 33.60
CA TYR A 813 35.57 -30.57 34.14
C TYR A 813 35.70 -29.41 35.14
N PRO A 814 36.05 -29.65 36.43
CA PRO A 814 36.13 -28.59 37.42
C PRO A 814 37.19 -27.53 37.07
N MET A 815 36.82 -26.26 37.12
CA MET A 815 37.73 -25.14 36.77
C MET A 815 38.96 -25.09 37.69
N ASN A 816 38.78 -25.40 38.96
CA ASN A 816 39.87 -25.48 39.95
C ASN A 816 40.84 -26.65 39.73
N HIS A 817 40.48 -27.64 38.90
CA HIS A 817 41.38 -28.72 38.48
C HIS A 817 42.14 -28.35 37.20
N LEU A 818 41.57 -27.45 36.39
CA LEU A 818 42.21 -26.91 35.19
C LEU A 818 43.29 -25.88 35.56
N ILE A 819 43.00 -25.03 36.55
CA ILE A 819 43.87 -23.94 36.99
C ILE A 819 44.50 -24.31 38.33
N ARG A 820 45.79 -24.67 38.28
CA ARG A 820 46.56 -25.07 39.48
C ARG A 820 47.30 -23.91 40.14
N ASP A 821 47.65 -22.89 39.37
CA ASP A 821 48.26 -21.65 39.84
C ASP A 821 47.31 -20.48 39.56
N PHE A 822 46.82 -19.82 40.61
CA PHE A 822 45.85 -18.72 40.53
C PHE A 822 46.50 -17.33 40.37
N SER A 823 47.83 -17.26 40.23
CA SER A 823 48.58 -16.00 40.15
C SER A 823 48.08 -15.04 39.07
N LYS A 824 47.66 -15.55 37.90
CA LYS A 824 47.19 -14.74 36.75
C LYS A 824 45.80 -14.11 36.92
N ILE A 825 45.06 -14.49 37.96
CA ILE A 825 43.74 -13.93 38.30
C ILE A 825 43.67 -13.42 39.75
N ALA A 826 44.81 -13.34 40.43
CA ALA A 826 44.90 -12.90 41.82
C ALA A 826 44.57 -11.41 42.02
N ASP A 827 44.68 -10.61 40.95
CA ASP A 827 44.29 -9.20 40.86
C ASP A 827 42.77 -8.98 40.91
N ASN A 828 41.96 -10.03 40.68
CA ASN A 828 40.51 -9.92 40.65
C ASN A 828 39.85 -10.94 41.60
N GLN A 829 39.40 -10.45 42.75
CA GLN A 829 38.85 -11.30 43.81
C GLN A 829 37.55 -12.02 43.41
N ALA A 830 36.76 -11.43 42.50
CA ALA A 830 35.56 -12.08 41.97
C ALA A 830 35.94 -13.29 41.09
N LEU A 831 36.87 -13.13 40.15
CA LEU A 831 37.38 -14.23 39.32
C LEU A 831 38.03 -15.32 40.17
N LEU A 832 38.80 -14.93 41.19
CA LEU A 832 39.46 -15.87 42.10
C LEU A 832 38.45 -16.70 42.89
N SER A 833 37.41 -16.07 43.43
CA SER A 833 36.33 -16.76 44.17
C SER A 833 35.54 -17.69 43.25
N TYR A 834 35.27 -17.26 42.02
CA TYR A 834 34.51 -17.99 41.04
C TYR A 834 35.27 -19.21 40.49
N ALA A 835 36.56 -19.06 40.16
CA ALA A 835 37.42 -20.14 39.67
C ALA A 835 37.67 -21.23 40.73
N LYS A 836 37.73 -20.85 42.01
CA LYS A 836 37.93 -21.79 43.13
C LYS A 836 36.66 -22.50 43.58
N HIS A 837 35.49 -22.01 43.19
CA HIS A 837 34.22 -22.55 43.64
C HIS A 837 34.02 -23.98 43.12
N PRO A 838 33.70 -24.98 43.97
CA PRO A 838 33.59 -26.39 43.55
C PRO A 838 32.50 -26.67 42.51
N SER A 839 31.53 -25.77 42.36
CA SER A 839 30.45 -25.91 41.38
C SER A 839 30.77 -25.27 40.01
N THR A 840 31.94 -24.65 39.84
CA THR A 840 32.33 -24.01 38.58
C THR A 840 33.00 -25.04 37.69
N HIS A 841 32.30 -25.45 36.64
CA HIS A 841 32.75 -26.47 35.71
C HIS A 841 32.83 -25.90 34.29
N ILE A 842 33.66 -26.51 33.47
CA ILE A 842 33.63 -26.38 32.02
C ILE A 842 32.81 -27.53 31.48
N ASP A 843 31.85 -27.26 30.60
CA ASP A 843 30.92 -28.29 30.11
C ASP A 843 31.68 -29.43 29.42
N PHE A 844 32.58 -29.11 28.48
CA PHE A 844 33.50 -30.07 27.90
C PHE A 844 34.92 -29.54 27.79
N LEU A 845 35.89 -30.37 28.18
CA LEU A 845 37.32 -30.09 28.01
C LEU A 845 37.97 -31.14 27.12
N ILE A 846 38.47 -30.72 25.96
CA ILE A 846 39.29 -31.56 25.08
C ILE A 846 40.74 -31.47 25.52
N THR A 847 41.37 -32.63 25.68
CA THR A 847 42.76 -32.76 26.14
C THR A 847 43.54 -33.69 25.25
N ASN A 848 44.87 -33.61 25.29
CA ASN A 848 45.72 -34.66 24.75
C ASN A 848 45.61 -35.92 25.62
N ARG A 849 45.39 -37.07 25.01
CA ARG A 849 45.13 -38.34 25.69
C ARG A 849 46.31 -38.81 26.54
N ILE A 850 47.55 -38.51 26.14
CA ILE A 850 48.79 -38.93 26.81
C ILE A 850 49.24 -37.88 27.83
N SER A 851 49.48 -36.64 27.39
CA SER A 851 50.02 -35.59 28.25
C SER A 851 48.99 -34.97 29.19
N LYS A 852 47.69 -35.24 28.95
CA LYS A 852 46.55 -34.63 29.65
C LYS A 852 46.53 -33.10 29.58
N THR A 853 47.26 -32.51 28.63
CA THR A 853 47.28 -31.06 28.42
C THR A 853 45.95 -30.59 27.84
N PRO A 854 45.33 -29.51 28.37
CA PRO A 854 44.12 -28.95 27.82
C PRO A 854 44.38 -28.32 26.44
N ILE A 855 43.47 -28.57 25.50
CA ILE A 855 43.59 -28.10 24.11
C ILE A 855 42.47 -27.13 23.80
N LEU A 856 41.22 -27.50 24.10
CA LEU A 856 40.05 -26.68 23.79
C LEU A 856 38.97 -26.88 24.86
N ALA A 857 38.51 -25.78 25.44
CA ALA A 857 37.30 -25.75 26.27
C ALA A 857 36.06 -25.52 25.38
N ILE A 858 34.97 -26.22 25.66
CA ILE A 858 33.70 -26.06 24.95
C ILE A 858 32.59 -25.84 25.98
N GLU A 859 31.82 -24.79 25.80
CA GLU A 859 30.65 -24.44 26.63
C GLU A 859 29.38 -24.49 25.78
N ILE A 860 28.27 -24.95 26.35
CA ILE A 860 26.98 -25.10 25.67
C ILE A 860 25.97 -24.09 26.23
N ASP A 861 25.62 -23.13 25.38
CA ASP A 861 24.74 -22.03 25.78
C ASP A 861 23.25 -22.39 25.54
N GLY A 862 22.50 -22.49 26.64
CA GLY A 862 21.07 -22.82 26.65
C GLY A 862 20.14 -21.64 26.31
N ALA A 863 19.03 -21.92 25.63
CA ALA A 863 18.15 -20.91 25.02
C ALA A 863 17.45 -19.91 25.96
N ASN A 864 17.40 -20.17 27.29
CA ASN A 864 16.61 -19.40 28.27
C ASN A 864 17.41 -18.43 29.16
N PHE A 865 18.73 -18.29 28.99
CA PHE A 865 19.57 -17.64 30.01
C PHE A 865 20.43 -16.43 29.56
N HIS A 866 20.11 -15.78 28.44
CA HIS A 866 20.87 -14.60 27.98
C HIS A 866 20.06 -13.29 27.99
N LYS A 867 19.77 -12.77 29.19
CA LYS A 867 19.72 -11.30 29.35
C LYS A 867 21.16 -10.83 29.59
N GLN A 868 21.62 -9.79 28.92
CA GLN A 868 23.00 -9.25 29.06
C GLN A 868 23.33 -8.78 30.49
N GLU A 869 22.33 -8.70 31.37
CA GLU A 869 22.40 -8.36 32.79
C GLU A 869 22.07 -9.54 33.72
N SER A 870 21.99 -10.76 33.19
CA SER A 870 21.73 -11.95 34.01
C SER A 870 22.98 -12.40 34.75
N VAL A 871 22.77 -12.96 35.95
CA VAL A 871 23.84 -13.60 36.76
C VAL A 871 24.57 -14.68 35.95
N GLN A 872 23.87 -15.36 35.03
CA GLN A 872 24.48 -16.36 34.16
C GLN A 872 25.43 -15.73 33.12
N ALA A 873 25.03 -14.65 32.45
CA ALA A 873 25.89 -13.95 31.50
C ALA A 873 27.16 -13.37 32.15
N GLU A 874 27.07 -12.95 33.43
CA GLU A 874 28.23 -12.50 34.20
C GLU A 874 29.17 -13.68 34.53
N ARG A 875 28.61 -14.81 34.94
CA ARG A 875 29.35 -16.08 35.15
C ARG A 875 30.05 -16.57 33.89
N ASP A 876 29.40 -16.43 32.74
CA ASP A 876 29.94 -16.76 31.44
C ASP A 876 31.14 -15.89 31.07
N ARG A 877 31.01 -14.55 31.20
CA ARG A 877 32.12 -13.62 31.00
C ARG A 877 33.29 -13.89 31.94
N MET A 878 33.01 -14.26 33.19
CA MET A 878 34.05 -14.63 34.15
C MET A 878 34.79 -15.89 33.70
N LYS A 879 34.11 -16.94 33.21
CA LYS A 879 34.77 -18.14 32.65
C LYS A 879 35.63 -17.81 31.45
N ASP A 880 35.10 -17.03 30.51
CA ASP A 880 35.81 -16.65 29.28
C ASP A 880 37.09 -15.87 29.60
N CYS A 881 36.98 -14.87 30.50
CA CYS A 881 38.12 -14.08 30.95
C CYS A 881 39.19 -14.93 31.66
N ILE A 882 38.76 -15.94 32.43
CA ILE A 882 39.66 -16.89 33.06
C ILE A 882 40.40 -17.71 31.98
N LEU A 883 39.69 -18.31 31.02
CA LEU A 883 40.29 -19.13 29.97
C LEU A 883 41.30 -18.32 29.13
N GLU A 884 40.97 -17.08 28.78
CA GLU A 884 41.84 -16.16 28.03
C GLU A 884 43.14 -15.84 28.79
N ARG A 885 43.06 -15.51 30.09
CA ARG A 885 44.25 -15.19 30.91
C ARG A 885 45.21 -16.37 31.05
N TYR A 886 44.70 -17.60 30.97
CA TYR A 886 45.51 -18.81 31.01
C TYR A 886 45.94 -19.31 29.62
N GLY A 887 45.51 -18.65 28.55
CA GLY A 887 45.87 -19.02 27.17
C GLY A 887 45.24 -20.33 26.72
N ILE A 888 44.07 -20.68 27.27
CA ILE A 888 43.33 -21.89 26.90
C ILE A 888 42.30 -21.49 25.85
N ASP A 889 42.42 -22.06 24.65
CA ASP A 889 41.44 -21.83 23.59
C ASP A 889 40.07 -22.34 24.01
N TYR A 890 39.02 -21.62 23.63
CA TYR A 890 37.64 -22.01 23.92
C TYR A 890 36.66 -21.72 22.79
N VAL A 891 35.54 -22.43 22.75
CA VAL A 891 34.42 -22.17 21.84
C VAL A 891 33.09 -22.34 22.57
N ARG A 892 32.13 -21.45 22.30
CA ARG A 892 30.77 -21.53 22.85
C ARG A 892 29.82 -21.99 21.76
N PHE A 893 29.07 -23.07 22.00
CA PHE A 893 28.03 -23.54 21.09
C PHE A 893 26.66 -23.12 21.60
N SER A 894 26.03 -22.18 20.89
CA SER A 894 24.66 -21.78 21.16
C SER A 894 23.67 -22.79 20.59
N THR A 895 22.67 -23.17 21.39
CA THR A 895 21.51 -23.97 20.92
C THR A 895 20.70 -23.34 19.78
N LYS A 896 20.97 -22.07 19.45
CA LYS A 896 20.34 -21.31 18.34
C LYS A 896 21.26 -21.10 17.14
N GLY A 897 22.55 -21.45 17.27
CA GLY A 897 23.58 -21.28 16.26
C GLY A 897 23.48 -22.29 15.12
N SER A 898 24.55 -22.38 14.33
CA SER A 898 24.68 -23.30 13.21
C SER A 898 26.15 -23.67 12.99
N ASN A 899 26.39 -24.77 12.27
CA ASN A 899 27.73 -25.22 11.87
C ASN A 899 28.68 -25.51 13.06
N GLU A 900 28.16 -26.00 14.19
CA GLU A 900 28.98 -26.26 15.39
C GLU A 900 30.06 -27.30 15.13
N ARG A 901 29.77 -28.28 14.27
CA ARG A 901 30.71 -29.32 13.87
C ARG A 901 31.87 -28.75 13.05
N GLU A 902 31.59 -27.95 12.01
CA GLU A 902 32.67 -27.34 11.22
C GLU A 902 33.51 -26.38 12.06
N GLN A 903 32.90 -25.65 13.01
CA GLN A 903 33.64 -24.79 13.94
C GLN A 903 34.59 -25.61 14.82
N LEU A 904 34.14 -26.74 15.37
CA LEU A 904 34.98 -27.65 16.15
C LEU A 904 36.13 -28.21 15.31
N GLU A 905 35.83 -28.76 14.14
CA GLU A 905 36.83 -29.33 13.23
C GLU A 905 37.86 -28.28 12.78
N SER A 906 37.43 -27.03 12.54
CA SER A 906 38.32 -25.93 12.20
C SER A 906 39.27 -25.55 13.35
N LYS A 907 38.78 -25.50 14.60
CA LYS A 907 39.63 -25.26 15.78
C LYS A 907 40.60 -26.40 16.05
N LEU A 908 40.16 -27.65 15.82
CA LEU A 908 41.00 -28.82 16.00
C LEU A 908 41.99 -29.05 14.85
N LYS A 909 41.75 -28.49 13.66
CA LYS A 909 42.63 -28.63 12.48
C LYS A 909 44.09 -28.26 12.75
N ALA A 910 44.34 -27.24 13.58
CA ALA A 910 45.70 -26.86 14.00
C ALA A 910 46.44 -27.99 14.76
N TYR A 911 45.70 -28.92 15.35
CA TYR A 911 46.18 -30.08 16.10
C TYR A 911 46.04 -31.40 15.31
N MET A 912 45.45 -31.37 14.11
CA MET A 912 45.27 -32.53 13.22
C MET A 912 46.44 -32.72 12.24
N VAL A 913 47.38 -31.77 12.14
CA VAL A 913 48.47 -31.76 11.14
C VAL A 913 49.85 -32.09 11.74
N ASN A 914 49.93 -32.64 12.96
CA ASN A 914 51.18 -33.19 13.50
C ASN A 914 51.02 -34.62 14.01
#